data_AF-A0A0J1B5T0-F1
#
_entry.id   AF-A0A0J1B5T0-F1
#
_cell.length_a   1.000
_cell.length_b   1.000
_cell.length_c   1.000
_cell.angle_alpha   90.00
_cell.angle_beta   90.00
_cell.angle_gamma   90.00
#
_symmetry.space_group_name_H-M   'P 1'
#
loop_
_entity.id
_entity.type
_entity.pdbx_description
1 polymer ?
#
loop_
_entity_poly.entity_id
_entity_poly.type
_entity_poly.pdbx_seq_one_letter_code
_entity_poly.pdbx_strand_id
1 'polypeptide(L)'
;MAGTLGMTKSKSLSGEKAPKRILWKVLLIALVVSATAVGGGGFYLYRTEQNRLAQAAASSAAMAEQMKVQAEAMKYREQYALSAQDLKAETFRTMFERFPIDVASQRTRLRDAVKARAKVDPHLETALLDVYDAPLVGEDPPLFFADLCDEFMADVELMLEDFVQRNPDLDNVEQMTGSLRECLYFGYRSEHPPKKALDDVKEFEATGDPLVLLALLKCDFGDTRETNFERVGKASDRIAESPESFDPVLAALVHSESLLCHAVDRNSDGYDAAVRRFLAAWPVAWQEASSRSPSVGRDHVCLTRMLQAVDVLNSVAQMDFLDGLTSAEQPDVPAFVVHAVIGQFYRRVAWDNRGTSYVSETAPSAMETFGELANVASTHMVEAYLLRPELAMLASAPLGMQMASGSTPLSVHHWFRLALSGHLDHQRAYDSYSFASMPRWGGSEELQQSIASKCLDTETPDGLVALHSHLFMRFYFARRTSDVSMLDEPGNLMWARRSVDAWRKLSNANRTYHYGERNLGDALQILWEAGQFDDVSALLETIGQRSRIVNWKTHNMDEEEVRFICRMASGASYFSWMPIHQQLVFNSERLDPAKIASLNPRLDDLESIWLDNPDFIAERFSDLSAEAIESKREYAMRMLARRRTQLNLLDRFHRGEQVKFTVNELAASFIPAGNHSRLELRSSEKCIGEANQLDLELNGADGDEQIGEQSNAPSGLETVEVIAESDDPMGGYQIETDWLDHSFFLWNQIRYPLPARYEVTVTFMDATRSPYGVGLLCGPDGNGGLRNELRGAQIRFCPGAKFLCVNSVPEKAMSSSSYKEWSLSSENMRTARLRLDVGERGYKAFFNDHCFHESESPLRTDGLFQVGRCSSRVYTLPTGQKSVFNLYDFEVQKLQQDPFAESQVDDGGSDFFESEEGRLNDAEDFL
;
A
#
# COMPACT_ATOMS: atom_id res chain seq x y z
N MET A 1 42.51 -71.52 -10.67
CA MET A 1 43.57 -72.36 -11.27
C MET A 1 44.89 -71.67 -10.96
N ALA A 2 45.56 -71.80 -9.80
CA ALA A 2 45.86 -72.95 -8.94
C ALA A 2 46.50 -74.10 -9.74
N GLY A 3 47.83 -74.24 -9.64
CA GLY A 3 48.62 -75.26 -10.33
C GLY A 3 50.10 -75.21 -9.96
N THR A 4 50.39 -75.78 -8.80
CA THR A 4 51.68 -76.09 -8.15
C THR A 4 52.55 -77.08 -8.96
N LEU A 5 53.84 -77.19 -8.60
CA LEU A 5 54.89 -78.21 -8.93
C LEU A 5 56.07 -77.59 -9.73
N GLY A 6 57.33 -77.86 -9.46
CA GLY A 6 57.99 -78.75 -8.51
C GLY A 6 59.51 -78.67 -8.73
N MET A 7 60.28 -78.76 -7.65
CA MET A 7 61.75 -78.87 -7.67
C MET A 7 62.21 -80.17 -8.33
N THR A 8 63.19 -80.10 -9.23
CA THR A 8 64.18 -81.18 -9.39
C THR A 8 65.56 -80.63 -9.76
N LYS A 9 66.54 -80.98 -8.91
CA LYS A 9 67.98 -80.89 -9.19
C LYS A 9 68.33 -81.83 -10.35
N SER A 10 69.21 -81.42 -11.26
CA SER A 10 70.18 -82.33 -11.89
C SER A 10 71.15 -81.61 -12.83
N LYS A 11 72.43 -81.76 -12.48
CA LYS A 11 73.60 -82.00 -13.32
C LYS A 11 73.97 -81.02 -14.43
N SER A 12 75.13 -80.42 -14.19
CA SER A 12 76.08 -79.92 -15.18
C SER A 12 76.34 -80.92 -16.31
N LEU A 13 76.19 -80.46 -17.54
CA LEU A 13 76.86 -81.01 -18.71
C LEU A 13 77.46 -79.84 -19.48
N SER A 14 78.78 -79.86 -19.53
CA SER A 14 79.65 -78.97 -20.27
C SER A 14 79.50 -79.19 -21.77
N GLY A 15 79.49 -78.06 -22.51
CA GLY A 15 79.98 -77.98 -23.88
C GLY A 15 79.00 -78.41 -24.96
N GLU A 16 78.46 -77.42 -25.68
CA GLU A 16 78.79 -77.23 -27.10
C GLU A 16 78.20 -75.91 -27.61
N LYS A 17 78.93 -75.27 -28.52
CA LYS A 17 78.68 -73.92 -29.03
C LYS A 17 77.60 -73.93 -30.12
N ALA A 18 76.74 -72.90 -30.05
CA ALA A 18 76.04 -72.16 -31.14
C ALA A 18 74.50 -72.24 -31.11
N PRO A 19 73.74 -71.28 -31.69
CA PRO A 19 74.13 -69.99 -32.27
C PRO A 19 73.29 -68.79 -31.75
N LYS A 20 73.96 -67.66 -31.50
CA LYS A 20 73.38 -66.34 -31.11
C LYS A 20 72.30 -65.76 -32.05
N ARG A 21 71.95 -66.41 -33.16
CA ARG A 21 71.02 -65.90 -34.18
C ARG A 21 69.53 -66.07 -33.84
N ILE A 22 69.14 -67.10 -33.10
CA ILE A 22 67.72 -67.33 -32.77
C ILE A 22 67.27 -66.39 -31.65
N LEU A 23 68.12 -66.20 -30.63
CA LEU A 23 67.86 -65.27 -29.52
C LEU A 23 67.66 -63.83 -30.03
N TRP A 24 68.46 -63.39 -31.00
CA TRP A 24 68.32 -62.08 -31.63
C TRP A 24 67.00 -61.91 -32.38
N LYS A 25 66.52 -62.95 -33.09
CA LYS A 25 65.22 -62.88 -33.78
C LYS A 25 64.05 -62.83 -32.80
N VAL A 26 64.11 -63.59 -31.72
CA VAL A 26 63.08 -63.56 -30.67
C VAL A 26 63.07 -62.22 -29.94
N LEU A 27 64.25 -61.66 -29.63
CA LEU A 27 64.36 -60.31 -29.05
C LEU A 27 63.83 -59.24 -30.00
N LEU A 28 64.12 -59.33 -31.31
CA LEU A 28 63.62 -58.36 -32.28
C LEU A 28 62.09 -58.42 -32.40
N ILE A 29 61.52 -59.62 -32.46
CA ILE A 29 60.06 -59.81 -32.51
C ILE A 29 59.42 -59.32 -31.20
N ALA A 30 60.00 -59.66 -30.04
CA ALA A 30 59.52 -59.18 -28.76
C ALA A 30 59.58 -57.65 -28.66
N LEU A 31 60.62 -57.02 -29.20
CA LEU A 31 60.80 -55.56 -29.20
C LEU A 31 59.82 -54.88 -30.16
N VAL A 32 59.55 -55.46 -31.33
CA VAL A 32 58.52 -54.96 -32.26
C VAL A 32 57.12 -55.12 -31.65
N VAL A 33 56.79 -56.27 -31.07
CA VAL A 33 55.51 -56.50 -30.40
C VAL A 33 55.34 -55.56 -29.21
N SER A 34 56.38 -55.36 -28.40
CA SER A 34 56.36 -54.42 -27.28
C SER A 34 56.21 -52.97 -27.76
N ALA A 35 56.92 -52.56 -28.80
CA ALA A 35 56.79 -51.22 -29.37
C ALA A 35 55.40 -50.99 -29.98
N THR A 36 54.80 -52.02 -30.61
CA THR A 36 53.46 -51.94 -31.17
C THR A 36 52.39 -51.92 -30.09
N ALA A 37 52.57 -52.69 -29.00
CA ALA A 37 51.66 -52.68 -27.85
C ALA A 37 51.74 -51.37 -27.05
N VAL A 38 52.94 -50.84 -26.83
CA VAL A 38 53.14 -49.54 -26.15
C VAL A 38 52.68 -48.38 -27.04
N GLY A 39 53.01 -48.40 -28.34
CA GLY A 39 52.57 -47.39 -29.30
C GLY A 39 51.05 -47.43 -29.53
N GLY A 40 50.47 -48.62 -29.66
CA GLY A 40 49.03 -48.82 -29.80
C GLY A 40 48.26 -48.47 -28.52
N GLY A 41 48.78 -48.84 -27.35
CA GLY A 41 48.23 -48.45 -26.05
C GLY A 41 48.33 -46.94 -25.81
N GLY A 42 49.47 -46.32 -26.15
CA GLY A 42 49.66 -44.87 -26.06
C GLY A 42 48.78 -44.10 -27.03
N PHE A 43 48.63 -44.56 -28.28
CA PHE A 43 47.74 -43.96 -29.27
C PHE A 43 46.26 -44.13 -28.87
N TYR A 44 45.88 -45.29 -28.35
CA TYR A 44 44.55 -45.51 -27.80
C TYR A 44 44.27 -44.54 -26.65
N LEU A 45 45.12 -44.51 -25.60
CA LEU A 45 44.97 -43.60 -24.46
C LEU A 45 44.94 -42.12 -24.88
N TYR A 46 45.79 -41.72 -25.82
CA TYR A 46 45.78 -40.37 -26.38
C TYR A 46 44.43 -40.06 -27.07
N ARG A 47 43.91 -40.98 -27.89
CA ARG A 47 42.61 -40.82 -28.55
C ARG A 47 41.45 -40.81 -27.57
N THR A 48 41.49 -41.66 -26.53
CA THR A 48 40.46 -41.68 -25.48
C THR A 48 40.47 -40.36 -24.70
N GLU A 49 41.65 -39.82 -24.39
CA GLU A 49 41.79 -38.55 -23.68
C GLU A 49 41.37 -37.36 -24.57
N GLN A 50 41.72 -37.35 -25.86
CA GLN A 50 41.23 -36.36 -26.82
C GLN A 50 39.70 -36.39 -26.95
N ASN A 51 39.10 -37.58 -27.01
CA ASN A 51 37.64 -37.72 -27.02
C ASN A 51 37.00 -37.23 -25.71
N ARG A 52 37.62 -37.50 -24.55
CA ARG A 52 37.16 -37.02 -23.24
C ARG A 52 37.23 -35.49 -23.16
N LEU A 53 38.31 -34.88 -23.63
CA LEU A 53 38.47 -33.43 -23.70
C LEU A 53 37.48 -32.79 -24.67
N ALA A 54 37.24 -33.40 -25.83
CA ALA A 54 36.23 -32.93 -26.79
C ALA A 54 34.81 -33.01 -26.21
N GLN A 55 34.47 -34.08 -25.49
CA GLN A 55 33.18 -34.20 -24.78
C GLN A 55 33.06 -33.19 -23.64
N ALA A 56 34.12 -32.94 -22.88
CA ALA A 56 34.14 -31.92 -21.83
C ALA A 56 33.97 -30.50 -22.41
N ALA A 57 34.63 -30.20 -23.54
CA ALA A 57 34.46 -28.92 -24.24
C ALA A 57 33.05 -28.75 -24.80
N ALA A 58 32.46 -29.79 -25.40
CA ALA A 58 31.09 -29.78 -25.88
C ALA A 58 30.08 -29.60 -24.73
N SER A 59 30.30 -30.29 -23.60
CA SER A 59 29.48 -30.12 -22.39
C SER A 59 29.62 -28.72 -21.80
N SER A 60 30.83 -28.14 -21.79
CA SER A 60 31.06 -26.77 -21.31
C SER A 60 30.41 -25.74 -22.23
N ALA A 61 30.45 -25.93 -23.54
CA ALA A 61 29.78 -25.06 -24.50
C ALA A 61 28.25 -25.15 -24.37
N ALA A 62 27.70 -26.37 -24.20
CA ALA A 62 26.28 -26.57 -23.94
C ALA A 62 25.83 -25.95 -22.60
N MET A 63 26.64 -26.07 -21.54
CA MET A 63 26.37 -25.39 -20.26
C MET A 63 26.46 -23.87 -20.39
N ALA A 64 27.43 -23.34 -21.14
CA ALA A 64 27.54 -21.89 -21.38
C ALA A 64 26.34 -21.37 -22.16
N GLU A 65 25.88 -22.10 -23.17
CA GLU A 65 24.66 -21.75 -23.92
C GLU A 65 23.41 -21.86 -23.04
N GLN A 66 23.29 -22.91 -22.22
CA GLN A 66 22.21 -23.04 -21.25
C GLN A 66 22.22 -21.91 -20.21
N MET A 67 23.39 -21.54 -19.70
CA MET A 67 23.56 -20.40 -18.78
C MET A 67 23.21 -19.08 -19.46
N LYS A 68 23.54 -18.90 -20.75
CA LYS A 68 23.15 -17.72 -21.53
C LYS A 68 21.64 -17.66 -21.72
N VAL A 69 21.00 -18.79 -22.06
CA VAL A 69 19.53 -18.89 -22.17
C VAL A 69 18.87 -18.63 -20.82
N GLN A 70 19.41 -19.16 -19.73
CA GLN A 70 18.91 -18.90 -18.38
C GLN A 70 19.11 -17.44 -17.95
N ALA A 71 20.29 -16.86 -18.22
CA ALA A 71 20.57 -15.45 -17.93
C ALA A 71 19.64 -14.54 -18.74
N GLU A 72 19.41 -14.85 -20.01
CA GLU A 72 18.45 -14.12 -20.85
C GLU A 72 17.03 -14.27 -20.29
N ALA A 73 16.61 -15.47 -19.87
CA ALA A 73 15.29 -15.72 -19.25
C ALA A 73 15.13 -15.09 -17.85
N MET A 74 16.24 -14.72 -17.20
CA MET A 74 16.29 -14.05 -15.90
C MET A 74 16.56 -12.55 -16.03
N LYS A 75 16.81 -12.04 -17.24
CA LYS A 75 17.23 -10.66 -17.53
C LYS A 75 16.36 -9.61 -16.83
N TYR A 76 15.05 -9.83 -16.78
CA TYR A 76 14.12 -8.87 -16.17
C TYR A 76 13.68 -9.22 -14.74
N ARG A 77 14.10 -10.36 -14.18
CA ARG A 77 13.66 -10.80 -12.84
C ARG A 77 14.41 -10.11 -11.70
N GLU A 78 15.57 -9.54 -11.98
CA GLU A 78 16.37 -8.85 -10.97
C GLU A 78 15.68 -7.56 -10.51
N GLN A 79 15.73 -7.29 -9.20
CA GLN A 79 15.02 -6.17 -8.57
C GLN A 79 15.85 -4.87 -8.53
N TYR A 80 16.81 -4.70 -9.44
CA TYR A 80 17.63 -3.49 -9.47
C TYR A 80 16.82 -2.32 -10.01
N ALA A 81 16.71 -1.26 -9.21
CA ALA A 81 16.22 0.03 -9.68
C ALA A 81 17.28 0.68 -10.58
N LEU A 82 16.84 1.50 -11.54
CA LEU A 82 17.75 2.29 -12.36
C LEU A 82 18.59 3.20 -11.45
N SER A 83 19.90 3.21 -11.68
CA SER A 83 20.86 3.92 -10.85
C SER A 83 21.51 5.10 -11.59
N ALA A 84 22.19 5.97 -10.85
CA ALA A 84 22.98 7.04 -11.47
C ALA A 84 24.14 6.51 -12.32
N GLN A 85 24.61 5.28 -12.07
CA GLN A 85 25.62 4.63 -12.89
C GLN A 85 25.06 4.17 -14.23
N ASP A 86 23.83 3.65 -14.25
CA ASP A 86 23.14 3.24 -15.49
C ASP A 86 22.92 4.44 -16.41
N LEU A 87 22.51 5.58 -15.85
CA LEU A 87 22.35 6.84 -16.61
C LEU A 87 23.68 7.38 -17.18
N LYS A 88 24.81 6.98 -16.60
CA LYS A 88 26.16 7.34 -17.08
C LYS A 88 26.72 6.32 -18.07
N ALA A 89 26.06 5.17 -18.24
CA ALA A 89 26.50 4.15 -19.19
C ALA A 89 26.47 4.70 -20.62
N GLU A 90 27.45 4.28 -21.44
CA GLU A 90 27.59 4.75 -22.82
C GLU A 90 26.34 4.47 -23.66
N THR A 91 25.67 3.34 -23.40
CA THR A 91 24.40 2.98 -24.02
C THR A 91 23.31 4.01 -23.74
N PHE A 92 23.13 4.41 -22.46
CA PHE A 92 22.17 5.45 -22.10
C PHE A 92 22.52 6.79 -22.73
N ARG A 93 23.79 7.19 -22.66
CA ARG A 93 24.28 8.45 -23.23
C ARG A 93 24.05 8.52 -24.74
N THR A 94 24.30 7.43 -25.46
CA THR A 94 24.06 7.35 -26.90
C THR A 94 22.58 7.55 -27.23
N MET A 95 21.67 6.94 -26.46
CA MET A 95 20.22 7.15 -26.63
C MET A 95 19.81 8.59 -26.29
N PHE A 96 20.34 9.13 -25.19
CA PHE A 96 20.09 10.47 -24.72
C PHE A 96 20.54 11.55 -25.71
N GLU A 97 21.72 11.38 -26.32
CA GLU A 97 22.29 12.31 -27.31
C GLU A 97 21.48 12.39 -28.62
N ARG A 98 20.58 11.44 -28.89
CA ARG A 98 19.63 11.51 -30.02
C ARG A 98 18.53 12.55 -29.81
N PHE A 99 18.30 12.99 -28.57
CA PHE A 99 17.23 13.94 -28.20
C PHE A 99 17.83 15.19 -27.53
N PRO A 100 18.68 15.96 -28.24
CA PRO A 100 19.32 17.13 -27.67
C PRO A 100 18.29 18.22 -27.36
N ILE A 101 18.44 18.90 -26.23
CA ILE A 101 17.62 20.05 -25.86
C ILE A 101 18.41 21.33 -26.03
N ASP A 102 17.88 22.25 -26.83
CA ASP A 102 18.37 23.63 -26.86
C ASP A 102 17.81 24.40 -25.65
N VAL A 103 18.53 24.31 -24.53
CA VAL A 103 18.20 24.97 -23.26
C VAL A 103 18.13 26.49 -23.44
N ALA A 104 18.94 27.07 -24.34
CA ALA A 104 18.97 28.51 -24.55
C ALA A 104 17.66 29.02 -25.19
N SER A 105 17.09 28.30 -26.15
CA SER A 105 15.79 28.65 -26.73
C SER A 105 14.60 28.15 -25.92
N GLN A 106 14.77 27.12 -25.07
CA GLN A 106 13.67 26.48 -24.33
C GLN A 106 12.81 27.49 -23.55
N ARG A 107 13.43 28.47 -22.89
CA ARG A 107 12.70 29.51 -22.14
C ARG A 107 11.84 30.40 -23.05
N THR A 108 12.33 30.74 -24.24
CA THR A 108 11.59 31.52 -25.24
C THR A 108 10.43 30.69 -25.78
N ARG A 109 10.67 29.43 -26.15
CA ARG A 109 9.65 28.50 -26.62
C ARG A 109 8.57 28.26 -25.56
N LEU A 110 8.94 28.16 -24.28
CA LEU A 110 8.00 28.05 -23.17
C LEU A 110 7.10 29.26 -23.03
N ARG A 111 7.67 30.47 -23.08
CA ARG A 111 6.87 31.69 -23.07
C ARG A 111 5.88 31.72 -24.24
N ASP A 112 6.31 31.29 -25.43
CA ASP A 112 5.48 31.32 -26.62
C ASP A 112 4.37 30.23 -26.57
N ALA A 113 4.68 29.04 -26.03
CA ALA A 113 3.71 27.98 -25.78
C ALA A 113 2.66 28.39 -24.73
N VAL A 114 3.09 29.02 -23.62
CA VAL A 114 2.18 29.55 -22.59
C VAL A 114 1.26 30.63 -23.17
N LYS A 115 1.80 31.56 -23.98
CA LYS A 115 0.99 32.56 -24.69
C LYS A 115 0.00 31.93 -25.67
N ALA A 116 0.42 30.89 -26.39
CA ALA A 116 -0.46 30.18 -27.31
C ALA A 116 -1.61 29.49 -26.55
N ARG A 117 -1.32 28.87 -25.40
CA ARG A 117 -2.36 28.29 -24.53
C ARG A 117 -3.29 29.33 -23.94
N ALA A 118 -2.77 30.44 -23.42
CA ALA A 118 -3.58 31.55 -22.90
C ALA A 118 -4.48 32.21 -23.96
N LYS A 119 -4.14 32.07 -25.25
CA LYS A 119 -5.02 32.51 -26.35
C LYS A 119 -6.21 31.57 -26.58
N VAL A 120 -6.03 30.27 -26.30
CA VAL A 120 -7.07 29.24 -26.42
C VAL A 120 -7.96 29.22 -25.18
N ASP A 121 -7.37 29.47 -24.01
CA ASP A 121 -8.04 29.60 -22.71
C ASP A 121 -7.81 31.02 -22.16
N PRO A 122 -8.73 31.97 -22.39
CA PRO A 122 -8.59 33.35 -21.92
C PRO A 122 -8.53 33.47 -20.39
N HIS A 123 -9.12 32.52 -19.66
CA HIS A 123 -9.05 32.51 -18.20
C HIS A 123 -7.63 32.20 -17.72
N LEU A 124 -6.89 31.33 -18.42
CA LEU A 124 -5.50 31.04 -18.11
C LEU A 124 -4.63 32.29 -18.08
N GLU A 125 -4.83 33.28 -18.96
CA GLU A 125 -4.07 34.54 -18.92
C GLU A 125 -4.28 35.25 -17.57
N THR A 126 -5.53 35.38 -17.14
CA THR A 126 -5.88 35.98 -15.86
C THR A 126 -5.33 35.17 -14.69
N ALA A 127 -5.47 33.84 -14.74
CA ALA A 127 -5.01 32.94 -13.70
C ALA A 127 -3.48 32.87 -13.57
N LEU A 128 -2.72 33.15 -14.63
CA LEU A 128 -1.26 33.26 -14.58
C LEU A 128 -0.80 34.63 -14.06
N LEU A 129 -1.58 35.69 -14.25
CA LEU A 129 -1.30 37.02 -13.69
C LEU A 129 -1.67 37.12 -12.21
N ASP A 130 -2.73 36.42 -11.80
CA ASP A 130 -3.24 36.36 -10.44
C ASP A 130 -3.38 34.91 -9.96
N VAL A 131 -2.24 34.27 -9.73
CA VAL A 131 -2.18 32.84 -9.40
C VAL A 131 -2.86 32.50 -8.07
N TYR A 132 -2.93 33.44 -7.13
CA TYR A 132 -3.42 33.23 -5.78
C TYR A 132 -4.89 33.53 -5.61
N ASP A 133 -5.45 34.54 -6.30
CA ASP A 133 -6.82 35.01 -6.07
C ASP A 133 -7.77 34.67 -7.22
N ALA A 134 -7.29 34.47 -8.46
CA ALA A 134 -8.14 34.03 -9.57
C ALA A 134 -8.86 32.69 -9.29
N PRO A 135 -10.13 32.52 -9.70
CA PRO A 135 -10.85 31.25 -9.59
C PRO A 135 -10.12 30.12 -10.35
N LEU A 136 -10.44 28.86 -10.10
CA LEU A 136 -9.80 27.73 -10.82
C LEU A 136 -10.29 27.58 -12.26
N VAL A 137 -11.49 28.09 -12.53
CA VAL A 137 -12.17 28.04 -13.82
C VAL A 137 -12.67 29.44 -14.20
N GLY A 138 -12.70 29.71 -15.50
CA GLY A 138 -13.25 30.95 -16.07
C GLY A 138 -14.74 30.87 -16.37
N GLU A 139 -15.21 31.81 -17.20
CA GLU A 139 -16.59 31.81 -17.72
C GLU A 139 -16.79 30.75 -18.81
N ASP A 140 -15.73 30.43 -19.57
CA ASP A 140 -15.77 29.41 -20.61
C ASP A 140 -15.79 27.99 -20.00
N PRO A 141 -16.54 27.03 -20.58
CA PRO A 141 -16.53 25.65 -20.13
C PRO A 141 -15.10 25.07 -20.16
N PRO A 142 -14.59 24.55 -19.03
CA PRO A 142 -13.28 23.91 -19.01
C PRO A 142 -13.32 22.56 -19.71
N LEU A 143 -12.15 22.07 -20.12
CA LEU A 143 -11.99 20.67 -20.51
C LEU A 143 -11.97 19.78 -19.27
N PHE A 144 -12.59 18.61 -19.37
CA PHE A 144 -12.56 17.54 -18.38
C PHE A 144 -11.88 16.30 -18.96
N PHE A 145 -11.45 15.38 -18.09
CA PHE A 145 -10.91 14.10 -18.52
C PHE A 145 -11.92 13.30 -19.36
N ALA A 146 -13.23 13.46 -19.09
CA ALA A 146 -14.29 12.88 -19.89
C ALA A 146 -14.25 13.31 -21.36
N ASP A 147 -13.93 14.58 -21.66
CA ASP A 147 -13.82 15.08 -23.04
C ASP A 147 -12.62 14.42 -23.76
N LEU A 148 -11.54 14.17 -23.03
CA LEU A 148 -10.38 13.43 -23.55
C LEU A 148 -10.73 11.95 -23.82
N CYS A 149 -11.56 11.33 -23.00
CA CYS A 149 -12.08 10.00 -23.28
C CYS A 149 -12.98 10.00 -24.53
N ASP A 150 -13.84 11.01 -24.69
CA ASP A 150 -14.69 11.16 -25.87
C ASP A 150 -13.84 11.26 -27.15
N GLU A 151 -12.72 11.99 -27.14
CA GLU A 151 -11.75 12.01 -28.24
C GLU A 151 -11.09 10.64 -28.49
N PHE A 152 -10.73 9.92 -27.42
CA PHE A 152 -10.10 8.60 -27.52
C PHE A 152 -11.04 7.53 -28.09
N MET A 153 -12.35 7.73 -28.01
CA MET A 153 -13.30 6.77 -28.58
C MET A 153 -13.12 6.54 -30.07
N ALA A 154 -12.57 7.50 -30.82
CA ALA A 154 -12.23 7.28 -32.24
C ALA A 154 -11.25 6.12 -32.44
N ASP A 155 -10.28 5.95 -31.54
CA ASP A 155 -9.35 4.81 -31.55
C ASP A 155 -10.04 3.52 -31.07
N VAL A 156 -10.99 3.63 -30.13
CA VAL A 156 -11.79 2.48 -29.69
C VAL A 156 -12.68 1.94 -30.81
N GLU A 157 -13.27 2.81 -31.65
CA GLU A 157 -14.06 2.36 -32.81
C GLU A 157 -13.21 1.51 -33.77
N LEU A 158 -11.94 1.85 -33.99
CA LEU A 158 -11.03 1.03 -34.80
C LEU A 158 -10.81 -0.36 -34.17
N MET A 159 -10.62 -0.41 -32.85
CA MET A 159 -10.49 -1.68 -32.12
C MET A 159 -11.76 -2.54 -32.22
N LEU A 160 -12.93 -1.89 -32.22
CA LEU A 160 -14.24 -2.54 -32.38
C LEU A 160 -14.45 -3.05 -33.81
N GLU A 161 -14.03 -2.30 -34.83
CA GLU A 161 -14.02 -2.76 -36.22
C GLU A 161 -13.18 -4.03 -36.37
N ASP A 162 -11.97 -4.06 -35.80
CA ASP A 162 -11.14 -5.26 -35.82
C ASP A 162 -11.77 -6.42 -35.03
N PHE A 163 -12.46 -6.13 -33.92
CA PHE A 163 -13.20 -7.14 -33.15
C PHE A 163 -14.30 -7.81 -34.00
N VAL A 164 -15.07 -7.03 -34.74
CA VAL A 164 -16.10 -7.55 -35.66
C VAL A 164 -15.45 -8.42 -36.74
N GLN A 165 -14.32 -7.98 -37.30
CA GLN A 165 -13.61 -8.74 -38.33
C GLN A 165 -13.05 -10.07 -37.83
N ARG A 166 -12.54 -10.11 -36.58
CA ARG A 166 -12.03 -11.34 -35.95
C ARG A 166 -13.13 -12.32 -35.56
N ASN A 167 -14.36 -11.84 -35.39
CA ASN A 167 -15.46 -12.63 -34.86
C ASN A 167 -16.71 -12.61 -35.78
N PRO A 168 -16.57 -12.97 -37.07
CA PRO A 168 -17.66 -12.84 -38.05
C PRO A 168 -18.82 -13.82 -37.80
N ASP A 169 -18.54 -14.93 -37.10
CA ASP A 169 -19.51 -15.99 -36.81
C ASP A 169 -20.21 -15.82 -35.45
N LEU A 170 -19.93 -14.74 -34.72
CA LEU A 170 -20.63 -14.48 -33.46
C LEU A 170 -22.07 -14.04 -33.74
N ASP A 171 -23.03 -14.82 -33.24
CA ASP A 171 -24.43 -14.41 -33.18
C ASP A 171 -24.55 -13.09 -32.41
N ASN A 172 -25.28 -12.13 -32.97
CA ASN A 172 -25.48 -10.80 -32.39
C ASN A 172 -24.20 -9.93 -32.25
N VAL A 173 -23.20 -10.11 -33.11
CA VAL A 173 -21.96 -9.31 -33.09
C VAL A 173 -22.22 -7.80 -33.05
N GLU A 174 -23.24 -7.29 -33.76
CA GLU A 174 -23.60 -5.86 -33.72
C GLU A 174 -24.06 -5.38 -32.33
N GLN A 175 -24.93 -6.16 -31.67
CA GLN A 175 -25.38 -5.85 -30.32
C GLN A 175 -24.19 -5.89 -29.35
N MET A 176 -23.35 -6.92 -29.47
CA MET A 176 -22.14 -7.07 -28.64
C MET A 176 -21.19 -5.89 -28.83
N THR A 177 -20.91 -5.47 -30.06
CA THR A 177 -20.09 -4.28 -30.36
C THR A 177 -20.66 -3.03 -29.69
N GLY A 178 -21.99 -2.86 -29.70
CA GLY A 178 -22.66 -1.78 -28.97
C GLY A 178 -22.41 -1.84 -27.45
N SER A 179 -22.58 -3.01 -26.84
CA SER A 179 -22.35 -3.20 -25.40
C SER A 179 -20.87 -3.05 -25.02
N LEU A 180 -19.94 -3.54 -25.85
CA LEU A 180 -18.49 -3.34 -25.67
C LEU A 180 -18.11 -1.87 -25.75
N ARG A 181 -18.66 -1.15 -26.74
CA ARG A 181 -18.45 0.30 -26.88
C ARG A 181 -18.89 1.04 -25.63
N GLU A 182 -20.07 0.72 -25.09
CA GLU A 182 -20.56 1.31 -23.85
C GLU A 182 -19.64 0.96 -22.66
N CYS A 183 -19.28 -0.31 -22.48
CA CYS A 183 -18.37 -0.71 -21.41
C CYS A 183 -17.02 0.02 -21.51
N LEU A 184 -16.37 0.08 -22.67
CA LEU A 184 -15.10 0.79 -22.83
C LEU A 184 -15.26 2.29 -22.58
N TYR A 185 -16.33 2.90 -23.11
CA TYR A 185 -16.64 4.32 -22.90
C TYR A 185 -16.72 4.69 -21.42
N PHE A 186 -17.58 3.98 -20.67
CA PHE A 186 -17.76 4.21 -19.25
C PHE A 186 -16.53 3.78 -18.44
N GLY A 187 -15.87 2.69 -18.83
CA GLY A 187 -14.66 2.18 -18.18
C GLY A 187 -13.49 3.17 -18.25
N TYR A 188 -13.23 3.79 -19.41
CA TYR A 188 -12.19 4.82 -19.52
C TYR A 188 -12.56 6.08 -18.73
N ARG A 189 -13.84 6.46 -18.71
CA ARG A 189 -14.34 7.58 -17.90
C ARG A 189 -14.44 7.30 -16.40
N SER A 190 -14.07 6.09 -15.96
CA SER A 190 -14.24 5.63 -14.57
C SER A 190 -15.70 5.84 -14.10
N GLU A 191 -16.64 5.30 -14.88
CA GLU A 191 -18.09 5.33 -14.66
C GLU A 191 -18.65 3.90 -14.73
N HIS A 192 -19.80 3.66 -14.07
CA HIS A 192 -20.45 2.36 -14.16
C HIS A 192 -21.18 2.26 -15.50
N PRO A 193 -20.86 1.28 -16.37
CA PRO A 193 -21.63 1.08 -17.58
C PRO A 193 -23.07 0.66 -17.25
N PRO A 194 -24.01 0.83 -18.20
CA PRO A 194 -25.34 0.26 -18.09
C PRO A 194 -25.26 -1.23 -17.75
N LYS A 195 -25.98 -1.65 -16.71
CA LYS A 195 -25.94 -3.04 -16.23
C LYS A 195 -26.14 -4.05 -17.36
N LYS A 196 -27.08 -3.77 -18.27
CA LYS A 196 -27.34 -4.62 -19.44
C LYS A 196 -26.11 -4.76 -20.34
N ALA A 197 -25.40 -3.67 -20.63
CA ALA A 197 -24.20 -3.73 -21.46
C ALA A 197 -23.10 -4.57 -20.80
N LEU A 198 -22.90 -4.40 -19.48
CA LEU A 198 -21.96 -5.23 -18.73
C LEU A 198 -22.36 -6.71 -18.73
N ASP A 199 -23.63 -7.02 -18.47
CA ASP A 199 -24.15 -8.38 -18.48
C ASP A 199 -23.98 -9.01 -19.88
N ASP A 200 -24.30 -8.29 -20.95
CA ASP A 200 -24.08 -8.72 -22.34
C ASP A 200 -22.59 -9.03 -22.57
N VAL A 201 -21.65 -8.15 -22.18
CA VAL A 201 -20.21 -8.36 -22.36
C VAL A 201 -19.69 -9.57 -21.54
N LYS A 202 -20.22 -9.81 -20.33
CA LYS A 202 -19.86 -10.97 -19.50
C LYS A 202 -20.21 -12.30 -20.16
N GLU A 203 -21.33 -12.38 -20.88
CA GLU A 203 -21.71 -13.60 -21.63
C GLU A 203 -20.64 -14.02 -22.65
N PHE A 204 -19.80 -13.08 -23.08
CA PHE A 204 -18.78 -13.28 -24.10
C PHE A 204 -17.36 -13.39 -23.52
N GLU A 205 -17.19 -13.38 -22.19
CA GLU A 205 -15.89 -13.59 -21.55
C GLU A 205 -15.22 -14.90 -22.00
N ALA A 206 -16.04 -15.94 -22.23
CA ALA A 206 -15.59 -17.25 -22.70
C ALA A 206 -14.88 -17.18 -24.06
N THR A 207 -15.22 -16.20 -24.92
CA THR A 207 -14.53 -15.99 -26.21
C THR A 207 -13.04 -15.77 -26.00
N GLY A 208 -12.64 -15.16 -24.88
CA GLY A 208 -11.27 -14.79 -24.60
C GLY A 208 -10.71 -13.73 -25.54
N ASP A 209 -11.56 -12.94 -26.20
CA ASP A 209 -11.08 -11.83 -27.04
C ASP A 209 -10.44 -10.75 -26.15
N PRO A 210 -9.24 -10.23 -26.48
CA PRO A 210 -8.55 -9.26 -25.63
C PRO A 210 -9.34 -7.97 -25.40
N LEU A 211 -10.18 -7.52 -26.34
CA LEU A 211 -10.99 -6.31 -26.17
C LEU A 211 -12.12 -6.54 -25.15
N VAL A 212 -12.76 -7.71 -25.19
CA VAL A 212 -13.78 -8.14 -24.21
C VAL A 212 -13.16 -8.20 -22.81
N LEU A 213 -12.02 -8.87 -22.68
CA LEU A 213 -11.34 -9.03 -21.39
C LEU A 213 -10.83 -7.69 -20.83
N LEU A 214 -10.36 -6.79 -21.69
CA LEU A 214 -10.00 -5.42 -21.29
C LEU A 214 -11.22 -4.62 -20.82
N ALA A 215 -12.34 -4.72 -21.53
CA ALA A 215 -13.59 -4.04 -21.14
C ALA A 215 -14.08 -4.52 -19.76
N LEU A 216 -14.07 -5.83 -19.51
CA LEU A 216 -14.42 -6.42 -18.22
C LEU A 216 -13.46 -5.98 -17.11
N LEU A 217 -12.15 -5.98 -17.37
CA LEU A 217 -11.16 -5.47 -16.41
C LEU A 217 -11.43 -4.01 -16.01
N LYS A 218 -11.95 -3.19 -16.93
CA LYS A 218 -12.25 -1.77 -16.68
C LYS A 218 -13.59 -1.52 -15.98
N CYS A 219 -14.53 -2.46 -16.05
CA CYS A 219 -15.91 -2.20 -15.65
C CYS A 219 -16.43 -3.12 -14.55
N ASP A 220 -15.87 -4.31 -14.41
CA ASP A 220 -16.36 -5.36 -13.52
C ASP A 220 -15.67 -5.32 -12.15
N PHE A 221 -15.91 -4.24 -11.42
CA PHE A 221 -15.29 -3.99 -10.11
C PHE A 221 -15.72 -4.97 -9.00
N GLY A 222 -16.69 -5.86 -9.26
CA GLY A 222 -17.19 -6.83 -8.29
C GLY A 222 -16.34 -8.11 -8.19
N ASP A 223 -15.42 -8.32 -9.13
CA ASP A 223 -14.64 -9.55 -9.22
C ASP A 223 -13.37 -9.53 -8.37
N THR A 224 -12.86 -10.73 -8.09
CA THR A 224 -11.64 -10.87 -7.28
C THR A 224 -10.40 -10.47 -8.09
N ARG A 225 -9.32 -10.18 -7.36
CA ARG A 225 -8.02 -9.88 -7.97
C ARG A 225 -7.54 -11.01 -8.87
N GLU A 226 -7.82 -12.25 -8.50
CA GLU A 226 -7.48 -13.46 -9.26
C GLU A 226 -8.21 -13.51 -10.60
N THR A 227 -9.51 -13.20 -10.64
CA THR A 227 -10.27 -13.14 -11.90
C THR A 227 -9.70 -12.07 -12.85
N ASN A 228 -9.39 -10.88 -12.33
CA ASN A 228 -8.77 -9.82 -13.13
C ASN A 228 -7.37 -10.21 -13.63
N PHE A 229 -6.61 -10.94 -12.82
CA PHE A 229 -5.31 -11.49 -13.20
C PHE A 229 -5.44 -12.54 -14.33
N GLU A 230 -6.43 -13.43 -14.25
CA GLU A 230 -6.70 -14.42 -15.30
C GLU A 230 -7.12 -13.75 -16.62
N ARG A 231 -8.06 -12.78 -16.55
CA ARG A 231 -8.51 -12.01 -17.72
C ARG A 231 -7.35 -11.35 -18.45
N VAL A 232 -6.51 -10.62 -17.72
CA VAL A 232 -5.40 -9.89 -18.34
C VAL A 232 -4.29 -10.81 -18.85
N GLY A 233 -4.02 -11.92 -18.14
CA GLY A 233 -3.09 -12.95 -18.59
C GLY A 233 -3.54 -13.57 -19.91
N LYS A 234 -4.80 -14.03 -19.97
CA LYS A 234 -5.40 -14.64 -21.17
C LYS A 234 -5.43 -13.66 -22.35
N ALA A 235 -5.79 -12.40 -22.11
CA ALA A 235 -5.77 -11.36 -23.14
C ALA A 235 -4.34 -11.14 -23.69
N SER A 236 -3.37 -11.00 -22.80
CA SER A 236 -1.95 -10.80 -23.14
C SER A 236 -1.37 -11.99 -23.92
N ASP A 237 -1.69 -13.22 -23.51
CA ASP A 237 -1.25 -14.44 -24.20
C ASP A 237 -1.80 -14.52 -25.62
N ARG A 238 -3.09 -14.26 -25.80
CA ARG A 238 -3.73 -14.31 -27.12
C ARG A 238 -3.18 -13.26 -28.09
N ILE A 239 -2.89 -12.05 -27.60
CA ILE A 239 -2.23 -11.03 -28.42
C ILE A 239 -0.83 -11.50 -28.83
N ALA A 240 -0.07 -12.11 -27.91
CA ALA A 240 1.26 -12.62 -28.21
C ALA A 240 1.26 -13.78 -29.21
N GLU A 241 0.19 -14.57 -29.29
CA GLU A 241 0.02 -15.65 -30.26
C GLU A 241 -0.24 -15.15 -31.69
N SER A 242 -0.83 -13.97 -31.87
CA SER A 242 -1.20 -13.42 -33.19
C SER A 242 -1.21 -11.88 -33.17
N PRO A 243 -0.06 -11.22 -32.94
CA PRO A 243 0.01 -9.77 -32.71
C PRO A 243 -0.53 -8.94 -33.88
N GLU A 244 -0.36 -9.41 -35.11
CA GLU A 244 -0.86 -8.77 -36.33
C GLU A 244 -2.39 -8.75 -36.45
N SER A 245 -3.09 -9.54 -35.63
CA SER A 245 -4.55 -9.59 -35.63
C SER A 245 -5.19 -8.51 -34.75
N PHE A 246 -4.40 -7.73 -34.01
CA PHE A 246 -4.90 -6.77 -33.04
C PHE A 246 -4.34 -5.37 -33.31
N ASP A 247 -5.17 -4.37 -33.06
CA ASP A 247 -4.76 -2.97 -33.01
C ASP A 247 -3.54 -2.78 -32.07
N PRO A 248 -2.45 -2.13 -32.53
CA PRO A 248 -1.25 -1.95 -31.71
C PRO A 248 -1.49 -1.18 -30.41
N VAL A 249 -2.42 -0.22 -30.38
CA VAL A 249 -2.79 0.53 -29.18
C VAL A 249 -3.51 -0.39 -28.20
N LEU A 250 -4.43 -1.25 -28.66
CA LEU A 250 -5.05 -2.28 -27.83
C LEU A 250 -4.00 -3.21 -27.20
N ALA A 251 -3.06 -3.70 -28.01
CA ALA A 251 -1.98 -4.56 -27.54
C ALA A 251 -1.14 -3.91 -26.44
N ALA A 252 -0.71 -2.66 -26.63
CA ALA A 252 0.06 -1.93 -25.64
C ALA A 252 -0.72 -1.70 -24.33
N LEU A 253 -2.02 -1.40 -24.41
CA LEU A 253 -2.87 -1.24 -23.23
C LEU A 253 -3.02 -2.54 -22.45
N VAL A 254 -3.33 -3.67 -23.12
CA VAL A 254 -3.45 -4.99 -22.48
C VAL A 254 -2.13 -5.44 -21.86
N HIS A 255 -1.01 -5.31 -22.57
CA HIS A 255 0.30 -5.70 -22.02
C HIS A 255 0.75 -4.80 -20.85
N SER A 256 0.30 -3.54 -20.81
CA SER A 256 0.54 -2.67 -19.65
C SER A 256 -0.23 -3.15 -18.42
N GLU A 257 -1.50 -3.53 -18.55
CA GLU A 257 -2.26 -4.09 -17.44
C GLU A 257 -1.67 -5.44 -16.99
N SER A 258 -1.25 -6.28 -17.93
CA SER A 258 -0.59 -7.57 -17.64
C SER A 258 0.69 -7.36 -16.83
N LEU A 259 1.54 -6.41 -17.24
CA LEU A 259 2.74 -6.04 -16.50
C LEU A 259 2.43 -5.54 -15.08
N LEU A 260 1.45 -4.65 -14.93
CA LEU A 260 1.05 -4.13 -13.62
C LEU A 260 0.54 -5.25 -12.69
N CYS A 261 -0.21 -6.21 -13.21
CA CYS A 261 -0.68 -7.38 -12.47
C CYS A 261 0.47 -8.31 -12.06
N HIS A 262 1.41 -8.61 -12.96
CA HIS A 262 2.54 -9.51 -12.68
C HIS A 262 3.66 -8.86 -11.84
N ALA A 263 3.74 -7.53 -11.79
CA ALA A 263 4.75 -6.80 -11.01
C ALA A 263 4.71 -7.07 -9.49
N VAL A 264 3.64 -7.72 -9.02
CA VAL A 264 3.46 -8.19 -7.64
C VAL A 264 4.42 -9.34 -7.30
N ASP A 265 4.74 -10.19 -8.29
CA ASP A 265 5.76 -11.22 -8.19
C ASP A 265 6.78 -11.10 -9.33
N ARG A 266 7.76 -10.21 -9.13
CA ARG A 266 8.83 -9.91 -10.10
C ARG A 266 9.74 -11.09 -10.42
N ASN A 267 9.69 -12.17 -9.64
CA ASN A 267 10.50 -13.36 -9.86
C ASN A 267 9.79 -14.41 -10.74
N SER A 268 8.49 -14.21 -11.01
CA SER A 268 7.69 -15.14 -11.80
C SER A 268 8.06 -15.11 -13.30
N ASP A 269 7.85 -16.25 -13.97
CA ASP A 269 7.95 -16.34 -15.43
C ASP A 269 6.94 -15.38 -16.11
N GLY A 270 5.76 -15.21 -15.49
CA GLY A 270 4.73 -14.28 -15.96
C GLY A 270 5.20 -12.83 -16.00
N TYR A 271 5.99 -12.39 -15.03
CA TYR A 271 6.56 -11.04 -15.03
C TYR A 271 7.56 -10.84 -16.18
N ASP A 272 8.49 -11.77 -16.41
CA ASP A 272 9.46 -11.67 -17.52
C ASP A 272 8.74 -11.62 -18.88
N ALA A 273 7.74 -12.48 -19.08
CA ALA A 273 6.91 -12.49 -20.28
C ALA A 273 6.14 -11.18 -20.46
N ALA A 274 5.53 -10.66 -19.40
CA ALA A 274 4.79 -9.39 -19.43
C ALA A 274 5.71 -8.21 -19.75
N VAL A 275 6.93 -8.17 -19.18
CA VAL A 275 7.94 -7.16 -19.52
C VAL A 275 8.27 -7.21 -21.00
N ARG A 276 8.63 -8.38 -21.55
CA ARG A 276 8.99 -8.48 -22.99
C ARG A 276 7.88 -7.98 -23.92
N ARG A 277 6.64 -8.38 -23.63
CA ARG A 277 5.48 -7.96 -24.42
C ARG A 277 5.23 -6.46 -24.31
N PHE A 278 5.34 -5.90 -23.10
CA PHE A 278 5.26 -4.47 -22.86
C PHE A 278 6.32 -3.68 -23.66
N LEU A 279 7.59 -4.12 -23.60
CA LEU A 279 8.71 -3.49 -24.30
C LEU A 279 8.51 -3.49 -25.82
N ALA A 280 7.97 -4.58 -26.37
CA ALA A 280 7.74 -4.72 -27.81
C ALA A 280 6.53 -3.92 -28.31
N ALA A 281 5.46 -3.80 -27.51
CA ALA A 281 4.18 -3.25 -27.98
C ALA A 281 4.16 -1.71 -28.05
N TRP A 282 4.75 -1.02 -27.08
CA TRP A 282 4.64 0.45 -26.98
C TRP A 282 5.31 1.23 -28.11
N PRO A 283 6.52 0.89 -28.58
CA PRO A 283 7.09 1.54 -29.74
C PRO A 283 6.12 1.46 -30.93
N VAL A 284 5.64 0.26 -31.26
CA VAL A 284 4.69 0.04 -32.37
C VAL A 284 3.39 0.81 -32.19
N ALA A 285 2.83 0.82 -30.97
CA ALA A 285 1.61 1.56 -30.66
C ALA A 285 1.77 3.08 -30.88
N TRP A 286 2.93 3.65 -30.54
CA TRP A 286 3.19 5.07 -30.78
C TRP A 286 3.45 5.39 -32.25
N GLN A 287 4.09 4.49 -33.00
CA GLN A 287 4.22 4.64 -34.44
C GLN A 287 2.85 4.63 -35.12
N GLU A 288 2.00 3.69 -34.73
CA GLU A 288 0.63 3.62 -35.21
C GLU A 288 -0.18 4.87 -34.80
N ALA A 289 -0.05 5.33 -33.55
CA ALA A 289 -0.67 6.57 -33.10
C ALA A 289 -0.20 7.82 -33.89
N SER A 290 1.08 7.86 -34.31
CA SER A 290 1.64 8.90 -35.17
C SER A 290 1.13 8.85 -36.61
N SER A 291 0.70 7.69 -37.10
CA SER A 291 0.13 7.53 -38.44
C SER A 291 -1.33 8.02 -38.52
N ARG A 292 -2.01 8.07 -37.37
CA ARG A 292 -3.40 8.50 -37.20
C ARG A 292 -3.55 10.02 -37.09
N SER A 293 -4.79 10.50 -37.20
CA SER A 293 -5.12 11.90 -36.92
C SER A 293 -4.73 12.27 -35.49
N PRO A 294 -4.16 13.46 -35.23
CA PRO A 294 -3.79 13.89 -33.88
C PRO A 294 -5.00 13.85 -32.93
N SER A 295 -4.82 13.28 -31.74
CA SER A 295 -5.85 13.17 -30.71
C SER A 295 -5.21 13.42 -29.35
N VAL A 296 -5.69 14.45 -28.62
CA VAL A 296 -5.19 14.76 -27.28
C VAL A 296 -5.67 13.68 -26.31
N GLY A 297 -6.90 13.19 -26.52
CA GLY A 297 -7.45 12.03 -25.81
C GLY A 297 -6.58 10.79 -25.87
N ARG A 298 -6.20 10.36 -27.08
CA ARG A 298 -5.30 9.21 -27.28
C ARG A 298 -3.96 9.44 -26.60
N ASP A 299 -3.32 10.57 -26.87
CA ASP A 299 -2.01 10.89 -26.31
C ASP A 299 -2.05 10.85 -24.78
N HIS A 300 -3.13 11.37 -24.16
CA HIS A 300 -3.31 11.37 -22.71
C HIS A 300 -3.48 9.95 -22.15
N VAL A 301 -4.42 9.16 -22.67
CA VAL A 301 -4.72 7.80 -22.18
C VAL A 301 -3.49 6.90 -22.33
N CYS A 302 -2.87 6.91 -23.51
CA CYS A 302 -1.70 6.09 -23.83
C CYS A 302 -0.49 6.47 -22.98
N LEU A 303 -0.13 7.76 -22.91
CA LEU A 303 1.04 8.21 -22.15
C LEU A 303 0.87 7.92 -20.66
N THR A 304 -0.34 8.12 -20.11
CA THR A 304 -0.63 7.81 -18.70
C THR A 304 -0.43 6.34 -18.39
N ARG A 305 -1.01 5.46 -19.21
CA ARG A 305 -0.91 4.02 -18.98
C ARG A 305 0.52 3.52 -19.14
N MET A 306 1.23 4.02 -20.15
CA MET A 306 2.63 3.69 -20.39
C MET A 306 3.51 4.10 -19.20
N LEU A 307 3.44 5.36 -18.75
CA LEU A 307 4.28 5.86 -17.66
C LEU A 307 4.01 5.14 -16.32
N GLN A 308 2.76 4.76 -16.04
CA GLN A 308 2.42 3.95 -14.87
C GLN A 308 3.12 2.57 -14.91
N ALA A 309 3.13 1.92 -16.07
CA ALA A 309 3.75 0.60 -16.24
C ALA A 309 5.29 0.68 -16.28
N VAL A 310 5.86 1.78 -16.79
CA VAL A 310 7.32 2.04 -16.75
C VAL A 310 7.85 2.07 -15.30
N ASP A 311 7.05 2.54 -14.35
CA ASP A 311 7.46 2.65 -12.95
C ASP A 311 7.67 1.28 -12.26
N VAL A 312 7.08 0.20 -12.77
CA VAL A 312 7.26 -1.15 -12.21
C VAL A 312 8.43 -1.94 -12.80
N LEU A 313 9.02 -1.46 -13.91
CA LEU A 313 10.17 -2.08 -14.57
C LEU A 313 11.45 -2.02 -13.70
N ASN A 314 12.36 -2.98 -13.94
CA ASN A 314 13.73 -2.94 -13.41
C ASN A 314 14.65 -2.08 -14.32
N SER A 315 15.89 -1.84 -13.88
CA SER A 315 16.84 -1.00 -14.62
C SER A 315 17.08 -1.47 -16.05
N VAL A 316 17.31 -2.78 -16.25
CA VAL A 316 17.57 -3.36 -17.57
C VAL A 316 16.39 -3.18 -18.50
N ALA A 317 15.18 -3.49 -18.04
CA ALA A 317 13.96 -3.32 -18.82
C ALA A 317 13.70 -1.84 -19.16
N GLN A 318 13.99 -0.91 -18.24
CA GLN A 318 13.87 0.53 -18.51
C GLN A 318 14.84 1.00 -19.60
N MET A 319 16.06 0.47 -19.61
CA MET A 319 17.05 0.73 -20.65
C MET A 319 16.61 0.20 -22.01
N ASP A 320 16.19 -1.06 -22.06
CA ASP A 320 15.69 -1.69 -23.30
C ASP A 320 14.42 -1.01 -23.80
N PHE A 321 13.57 -0.51 -22.90
CA PHE A 321 12.38 0.25 -23.25
C PHE A 321 12.72 1.54 -23.98
N LEU A 322 13.66 2.31 -23.42
CA LEU A 322 14.11 3.56 -24.04
C LEU A 322 14.81 3.28 -25.36
N ASP A 323 15.60 2.22 -25.47
CA ASP A 323 16.20 1.82 -26.75
C ASP A 323 15.11 1.50 -27.78
N GLY A 324 14.11 0.71 -27.40
CA GLY A 324 12.96 0.40 -28.25
C GLY A 324 12.22 1.64 -28.75
N LEU A 325 11.98 2.62 -27.88
CA LEU A 325 11.34 3.89 -28.27
C LEU A 325 12.22 4.76 -29.18
N THR A 326 13.54 4.77 -28.96
CA THR A 326 14.47 5.65 -29.68
C THR A 326 15.08 5.04 -30.94
N SER A 327 14.90 3.73 -31.13
CA SER A 327 15.37 2.97 -32.30
C SER A 327 14.22 2.55 -33.23
N ALA A 328 12.96 2.83 -32.87
CA ALA A 328 11.81 2.60 -33.73
C ALA A 328 11.90 3.41 -35.05
N GLU A 329 11.76 2.75 -36.20
CA GLU A 329 11.87 3.35 -37.53
C GLU A 329 10.49 3.70 -38.10
N GLN A 330 10.28 4.96 -38.54
CA GLN A 330 9.23 5.47 -39.44
C GLN A 330 7.81 4.80 -39.44
N PRO A 331 6.74 5.54 -39.05
CA PRO A 331 6.80 6.87 -38.44
C PRO A 331 7.54 6.80 -37.10
N ASP A 332 8.24 7.86 -36.73
CA ASP A 332 9.00 7.87 -35.48
C ASP A 332 8.03 7.99 -34.28
N VAL A 333 8.47 7.48 -33.13
CA VAL A 333 7.77 7.73 -31.85
C VAL A 333 7.75 9.24 -31.59
N PRO A 334 6.61 9.85 -31.18
CA PRO A 334 6.56 11.28 -30.92
C PRO A 334 7.60 11.72 -29.89
N ALA A 335 8.35 12.78 -30.20
CA ALA A 335 9.44 13.23 -29.34
C ALA A 335 8.99 13.58 -27.90
N PHE A 336 7.76 14.06 -27.71
CA PHE A 336 7.23 14.36 -26.38
C PHE A 336 7.16 13.11 -25.47
N VAL A 337 6.91 11.93 -26.06
CA VAL A 337 6.85 10.64 -25.35
C VAL A 337 8.25 10.29 -24.85
N VAL A 338 9.27 10.39 -25.72
CA VAL A 338 10.66 10.10 -25.36
C VAL A 338 11.16 11.06 -24.29
N HIS A 339 10.90 12.37 -24.44
CA HIS A 339 11.26 13.35 -23.41
C HIS A 339 10.55 13.09 -22.08
N ALA A 340 9.27 12.67 -22.08
CA ALA A 340 8.55 12.31 -20.87
C ALA A 340 9.17 11.09 -20.16
N VAL A 341 9.56 10.04 -20.91
CA VAL A 341 10.23 8.84 -20.36
C VAL A 341 11.60 9.18 -19.78
N ILE A 342 12.44 9.90 -20.54
CA ILE A 342 13.77 10.33 -20.05
C ILE A 342 13.62 11.18 -18.78
N GLY A 343 12.68 12.14 -18.79
CA GLY A 343 12.38 12.96 -17.62
C GLY A 343 11.98 12.14 -16.40
N GLN A 344 11.12 11.12 -16.60
CA GLN A 344 10.68 10.22 -15.53
C GLN A 344 11.85 9.39 -14.97
N PHE A 345 12.74 8.87 -15.83
CA PHE A 345 13.93 8.13 -15.40
C PHE A 345 14.86 8.99 -14.55
N TYR A 346 15.28 10.15 -15.05
CA TYR A 346 16.14 11.06 -14.30
C TYR A 346 15.49 11.50 -12.99
N ARG A 347 14.18 11.78 -12.99
CA ARG A 347 13.45 12.13 -11.76
C ARG A 347 13.53 11.02 -10.73
N ARG A 348 13.26 9.77 -11.13
CA ARG A 348 13.31 8.62 -10.23
C ARG A 348 14.70 8.44 -9.65
N VAL A 349 15.72 8.41 -10.49
CA VAL A 349 17.11 8.24 -10.04
C VAL A 349 17.56 9.40 -9.15
N ALA A 350 17.13 10.64 -9.43
CA ALA A 350 17.39 11.77 -8.56
C ALA A 350 16.82 11.52 -7.15
N TRP A 351 15.53 11.18 -7.05
CA TRP A 351 14.87 10.91 -5.77
C TRP A 351 15.47 9.72 -5.03
N ASP A 352 15.84 8.66 -5.74
CA ASP A 352 16.50 7.48 -5.16
C ASP A 352 17.88 7.85 -4.57
N ASN A 353 18.65 8.75 -5.22
CA ASN A 353 19.93 9.24 -4.69
C ASN A 353 19.75 10.17 -3.49
N ARG A 354 18.73 11.03 -3.50
CA ARG A 354 18.42 11.90 -2.35
C ARG A 354 18.00 11.08 -1.13
N GLY A 355 17.25 10.00 -1.37
CA GLY A 355 16.61 9.20 -0.33
C GLY A 355 15.44 9.93 0.35
N THR A 356 14.99 9.38 1.48
CA THR A 356 13.85 9.88 2.25
C THR A 356 14.25 10.76 3.43
N SER A 357 15.56 10.90 3.70
CA SER A 357 16.09 11.70 4.81
C SER A 357 15.78 13.20 4.67
N TYR A 358 15.83 13.89 5.81
CA TYR A 358 15.79 15.34 5.83
C TYR A 358 16.99 15.92 5.09
N VAL A 359 16.83 17.09 4.46
CA VAL A 359 17.92 17.73 3.69
C VAL A 359 19.16 17.97 4.56
N SER A 360 18.97 18.27 5.85
CA SER A 360 20.04 18.43 6.84
C SER A 360 20.80 17.13 7.16
N GLU A 361 20.22 15.98 6.83
CA GLU A 361 20.77 14.64 7.08
C GLU A 361 21.24 13.96 5.80
N THR A 362 20.80 14.44 4.63
CA THR A 362 21.25 13.94 3.34
C THR A 362 22.70 14.39 3.10
N ALA A 363 23.57 13.43 2.73
CA ALA A 363 24.97 13.73 2.43
C ALA A 363 25.09 14.82 1.33
N PRO A 364 26.01 15.79 1.45
CA PRO A 364 26.15 16.86 0.45
C PRO A 364 26.36 16.35 -0.98
N SER A 365 27.13 15.27 -1.18
CA SER A 365 27.34 14.65 -2.48
C SER A 365 26.09 14.01 -3.08
N ALA A 366 25.20 13.48 -2.23
CA ALA A 366 23.90 12.95 -2.66
C ALA A 366 22.97 14.10 -3.07
N MET A 367 23.01 15.23 -2.36
CA MET A 367 22.27 16.45 -2.73
C MET A 367 22.78 17.08 -4.03
N GLU A 368 24.09 17.11 -4.25
CA GLU A 368 24.70 17.55 -5.51
C GLU A 368 24.24 16.66 -6.67
N THR A 369 24.34 15.34 -6.51
CA THR A 369 23.86 14.36 -7.51
C THR A 369 22.37 14.51 -7.77
N PHE A 370 21.56 14.70 -6.72
CA PHE A 370 20.13 15.00 -6.85
C PHE A 370 19.89 16.26 -7.68
N GLY A 371 20.59 17.35 -7.39
CA GLY A 371 20.46 18.61 -8.12
C GLY A 371 20.80 18.48 -9.61
N GLU A 372 21.91 17.81 -9.92
CA GLU A 372 22.33 17.54 -11.30
C GLU A 372 21.28 16.75 -12.08
N LEU A 373 20.84 15.61 -11.53
CA LEU A 373 19.86 14.73 -12.17
C LEU A 373 18.47 15.38 -12.25
N ALA A 374 18.05 16.11 -11.21
CA ALA A 374 16.78 16.82 -11.18
C ALA A 374 16.72 17.95 -12.23
N ASN A 375 17.84 18.61 -12.50
CA ASN A 375 17.92 19.61 -13.56
C ASN A 375 17.76 18.98 -14.96
N VAL A 376 18.37 17.81 -15.20
CA VAL A 376 18.17 17.06 -16.46
C VAL A 376 16.71 16.61 -16.59
N ALA A 377 16.14 16.03 -15.53
CA ALA A 377 14.73 15.64 -15.50
C ALA A 377 13.80 16.82 -15.84
N SER A 378 14.02 17.96 -15.19
CA SER A 378 13.25 19.20 -15.39
C SER A 378 13.32 19.67 -16.84
N THR A 379 14.51 19.67 -17.43
CA THR A 379 14.73 20.13 -18.80
C THR A 379 13.95 19.26 -19.78
N HIS A 380 14.00 17.93 -19.64
CA HIS A 380 13.23 17.00 -20.48
C HIS A 380 11.73 17.09 -20.25
N MET A 381 11.27 17.24 -19.01
CA MET A 381 9.85 17.39 -18.71
C MET A 381 9.26 18.69 -19.29
N VAL A 382 10.00 19.80 -19.21
CA VAL A 382 9.63 21.06 -19.87
C VAL A 382 9.59 20.86 -21.38
N GLU A 383 10.58 20.19 -21.97
CA GLU A 383 10.61 19.93 -23.41
C GLU A 383 9.41 19.10 -23.88
N ALA A 384 9.05 18.06 -23.13
CA ALA A 384 7.84 17.28 -23.41
C ALA A 384 6.59 18.17 -23.41
N TYR A 385 6.44 19.06 -22.41
CA TYR A 385 5.34 20.02 -22.36
C TYR A 385 5.32 20.98 -23.55
N LEU A 386 6.48 21.49 -24.00
CA LEU A 386 6.55 22.37 -25.17
C LEU A 386 6.03 21.72 -26.43
N LEU A 387 6.26 20.42 -26.57
CA LEU A 387 5.87 19.64 -27.75
C LEU A 387 4.39 19.24 -27.72
N ARG A 388 3.78 19.12 -26.53
CA ARG A 388 2.37 18.76 -26.36
C ARG A 388 1.70 19.48 -25.18
N PRO A 389 1.52 20.82 -25.27
CA PRO A 389 1.13 21.66 -24.13
C PRO A 389 -0.32 21.48 -23.67
N GLU A 390 -1.13 20.75 -24.42
CA GLU A 390 -2.52 20.42 -24.06
C GLU A 390 -2.60 19.28 -23.01
N LEU A 391 -1.54 18.49 -22.85
CA LEU A 391 -1.53 17.37 -21.91
C LEU A 391 -1.25 17.85 -20.49
N ALA A 392 -2.30 17.85 -19.64
CA ALA A 392 -2.22 18.25 -18.24
C ALA A 392 -1.07 17.57 -17.47
N MET A 393 -0.83 16.27 -17.73
CA MET A 393 0.24 15.54 -17.07
C MET A 393 1.65 16.03 -17.40
N LEU A 394 1.86 16.56 -18.61
CA LEU A 394 3.15 17.10 -19.01
C LEU A 394 3.43 18.46 -18.34
N ALA A 395 2.40 19.19 -17.91
CA ALA A 395 2.54 20.34 -17.02
C ALA A 395 2.67 19.95 -15.54
N SER A 396 2.02 18.85 -15.11
CA SER A 396 2.13 18.34 -13.74
C SER A 396 3.51 17.76 -13.42
N ALA A 397 4.23 17.22 -14.40
CA ALA A 397 5.58 16.69 -14.22
C ALA A 397 6.62 17.77 -13.80
N PRO A 398 6.77 18.90 -14.53
CA PRO A 398 7.66 19.98 -14.11
C PRO A 398 7.17 20.69 -12.84
N LEU A 399 5.86 20.70 -12.52
CA LEU A 399 5.36 21.16 -11.20
C LEU A 399 6.07 20.42 -10.07
N GLY A 400 6.06 19.08 -10.12
CA GLY A 400 6.71 18.24 -9.11
C GLY A 400 8.22 18.48 -9.01
N MET A 401 8.89 18.72 -10.14
CA MET A 401 10.32 19.06 -10.16
C MET A 401 10.61 20.46 -9.63
N GLN A 402 9.77 21.45 -9.95
CA GLN A 402 9.94 22.81 -9.44
C GLN A 402 9.88 22.83 -7.92
N MET A 403 8.95 22.08 -7.33
CA MET A 403 8.87 21.92 -5.89
C MET A 403 10.09 21.19 -5.32
N ALA A 404 10.59 20.16 -6.00
CA ALA A 404 11.66 19.31 -5.51
C ALA A 404 13.04 19.98 -5.52
N SER A 405 13.35 20.75 -6.57
CA SER A 405 14.69 21.28 -6.85
C SER A 405 14.72 22.73 -7.33
N GLY A 406 13.57 23.36 -7.59
CA GLY A 406 13.50 24.73 -8.10
C GLY A 406 14.04 24.91 -9.53
N SER A 407 14.24 23.82 -10.28
CA SER A 407 15.01 23.80 -11.52
C SER A 407 14.18 23.96 -12.81
N THR A 408 12.94 24.44 -12.72
CA THR A 408 12.13 24.75 -13.90
C THR A 408 11.97 26.26 -14.09
N PRO A 409 11.62 26.75 -15.30
CA PRO A 409 11.53 28.19 -15.55
C PRO A 409 10.30 28.90 -14.95
N LEU A 410 9.30 28.15 -14.45
CA LEU A 410 8.06 28.70 -13.90
C LEU A 410 7.87 28.24 -12.44
N SER A 411 7.12 29.00 -11.65
CA SER A 411 6.77 28.59 -10.28
C SER A 411 5.82 27.39 -10.26
N VAL A 412 5.69 26.72 -9.11
CA VAL A 412 4.67 25.67 -8.89
C VAL A 412 3.23 26.13 -9.20
N HIS A 413 2.89 27.38 -8.91
CA HIS A 413 1.56 27.95 -9.17
C HIS A 413 1.24 28.04 -10.67
N HIS A 414 2.15 28.61 -11.44
CA HIS A 414 2.03 28.67 -12.90
C HIS A 414 1.90 27.28 -13.52
N TRP A 415 2.73 26.30 -13.12
CA TRP A 415 2.60 24.93 -13.63
C TRP A 415 1.26 24.27 -13.27
N PHE A 416 0.76 24.52 -12.06
CA PHE A 416 -0.57 24.06 -11.65
C PHE A 416 -1.66 24.63 -12.57
N ARG A 417 -1.65 25.95 -12.83
CA ARG A 417 -2.60 26.59 -13.77
C ARG A 417 -2.50 26.04 -15.19
N LEU A 418 -1.28 25.80 -15.69
CA LEU A 418 -1.07 25.20 -17.01
C LEU A 418 -1.61 23.77 -17.07
N ALA A 419 -1.46 22.98 -16.00
CA ALA A 419 -2.03 21.64 -15.94
C ALA A 419 -3.57 21.67 -15.95
N LEU A 420 -4.20 22.55 -15.17
CA LEU A 420 -5.66 22.71 -15.16
C LEU A 420 -6.23 23.16 -16.50
N SER A 421 -5.47 23.93 -17.28
CA SER A 421 -5.90 24.31 -18.64
C SER A 421 -6.04 23.09 -19.57
N GLY A 422 -5.26 22.02 -19.33
CA GLY A 422 -5.33 20.80 -20.13
C GLY A 422 -6.62 20.04 -19.87
N HIS A 423 -6.91 19.79 -18.59
CA HIS A 423 -8.26 19.47 -18.11
C HIS A 423 -8.34 19.75 -16.60
N LEU A 424 -9.49 20.27 -16.17
CA LEU A 424 -9.68 20.87 -14.84
C LEU A 424 -9.65 19.83 -13.70
N ASP A 425 -10.02 18.58 -14.00
CA ASP A 425 -10.10 17.46 -13.06
C ASP A 425 -8.83 16.59 -13.03
N HIS A 426 -7.68 17.13 -13.44
CA HIS A 426 -6.40 16.39 -13.41
C HIS A 426 -5.87 16.15 -11.99
N GLN A 427 -6.26 15.02 -11.38
CA GLN A 427 -5.91 14.67 -9.99
C GLN A 427 -4.43 14.86 -9.62
N ARG A 428 -3.50 14.42 -10.48
CA ARG A 428 -2.05 14.49 -10.19
C ARG A 428 -1.53 15.92 -10.05
N ALA A 429 -2.17 16.90 -10.72
CA ALA A 429 -1.83 18.32 -10.54
C ALA A 429 -2.24 18.81 -9.15
N TYR A 430 -3.45 18.49 -8.69
CA TYR A 430 -3.88 18.82 -7.32
C TYR A 430 -3.03 18.12 -6.27
N ASP A 431 -2.69 16.85 -6.45
CA ASP A 431 -1.82 16.11 -5.53
C ASP A 431 -0.45 16.79 -5.42
N SER A 432 0.19 17.08 -6.56
CA SER A 432 1.52 17.69 -6.58
C SER A 432 1.51 19.10 -6.00
N TYR A 433 0.47 19.89 -6.31
CA TYR A 433 0.34 21.25 -5.81
C TYR A 433 -0.03 21.31 -4.33
N SER A 434 -0.86 20.37 -3.83
CA SER A 434 -1.16 20.26 -2.40
C SER A 434 0.11 19.99 -1.58
N PHE A 435 1.01 19.14 -2.08
CA PHE A 435 2.30 18.89 -1.45
C PHE A 435 3.21 20.12 -1.56
N ALA A 436 3.26 20.79 -2.72
CA ALA A 436 4.06 22.01 -2.91
C ALA A 436 3.58 23.19 -2.04
N SER A 437 2.30 23.24 -1.69
CA SER A 437 1.69 24.29 -0.86
C SER A 437 1.93 24.12 0.65
N MET A 438 2.63 23.07 1.08
CA MET A 438 2.98 22.93 2.50
C MET A 438 4.06 23.94 2.92
N PRO A 439 4.07 24.41 4.19
CA PRO A 439 5.04 25.41 4.65
C PRO A 439 6.50 25.03 4.44
N ARG A 440 6.85 23.75 4.64
CA ARG A 440 8.22 23.26 4.42
C ARG A 440 8.70 23.35 2.96
N TRP A 441 7.81 23.62 2.02
CA TRP A 441 8.09 23.79 0.59
C TRP A 441 7.79 25.22 0.10
N GLY A 442 7.64 26.18 1.02
CA GLY A 442 7.39 27.59 0.69
C GLY A 442 5.92 27.98 0.55
N GLY A 443 4.99 27.10 0.90
CA GLY A 443 3.56 27.44 1.01
C GLY A 443 3.15 27.89 2.42
N SER A 444 1.85 27.83 2.74
CA SER A 444 1.31 28.18 4.06
C SER A 444 0.00 27.43 4.36
N GLU A 445 -0.46 27.44 5.61
CA GLU A 445 -1.78 26.90 5.98
C GLU A 445 -2.92 27.65 5.30
N GLU A 446 -2.81 28.97 5.27
CA GLU A 446 -3.77 29.88 4.65
C GLU A 446 -3.86 29.63 3.14
N LEU A 447 -2.72 29.36 2.49
CA LEU A 447 -2.71 28.98 1.07
C LEU A 447 -3.42 27.63 0.86
N GLN A 448 -3.18 26.64 1.72
CA GLN A 448 -3.86 25.35 1.62
C GLN A 448 -5.37 25.48 1.79
N GLN A 449 -5.82 26.22 2.80
CA GLN A 449 -7.23 26.51 3.05
C GLN A 449 -7.85 27.33 1.90
N SER A 450 -7.13 28.32 1.38
CA SER A 450 -7.59 29.15 0.25
C SER A 450 -7.82 28.31 -1.01
N ILE A 451 -6.86 27.45 -1.38
CA ILE A 451 -7.04 26.56 -2.53
C ILE A 451 -8.13 25.51 -2.27
N ALA A 452 -8.23 24.98 -1.05
CA ALA A 452 -9.32 24.08 -0.67
C ALA A 452 -10.70 24.75 -0.84
N SER A 453 -10.84 26.02 -0.43
CA SER A 453 -12.06 26.79 -0.67
C SER A 453 -12.33 26.94 -2.16
N LYS A 454 -11.32 27.30 -2.96
CA LYS A 454 -11.47 27.45 -4.41
C LYS A 454 -11.92 26.17 -5.10
N CYS A 455 -11.42 25.01 -4.66
CA CYS A 455 -11.92 23.72 -5.13
C CYS A 455 -13.42 23.61 -4.84
N LEU A 456 -13.85 23.89 -3.61
CA LEU A 456 -15.27 23.83 -3.22
C LEU A 456 -16.14 24.88 -3.94
N ASP A 457 -15.58 26.05 -4.26
CA ASP A 457 -16.23 27.14 -5.00
C ASP A 457 -16.34 26.84 -6.51
N THR A 458 -15.60 25.84 -6.99
CA THR A 458 -15.63 25.43 -8.39
C THR A 458 -16.76 24.46 -8.64
N GLU A 459 -17.80 24.95 -9.31
CA GLU A 459 -18.96 24.17 -9.68
C GLU A 459 -18.65 23.23 -10.87
N THR A 460 -18.68 21.92 -10.62
CA THR A 460 -18.66 20.90 -11.68
C THR A 460 -19.90 20.00 -11.59
N PRO A 461 -20.38 19.46 -12.72
CA PRO A 461 -21.58 18.62 -12.73
C PRO A 461 -21.51 17.41 -11.78
N ASP A 462 -20.31 16.86 -11.59
CA ASP A 462 -20.04 15.67 -10.78
C ASP A 462 -19.42 15.97 -9.41
N GLY A 463 -19.16 17.24 -9.09
CA GLY A 463 -18.50 17.65 -7.84
C GLY A 463 -17.04 17.20 -7.68
N LEU A 464 -16.40 16.63 -8.71
CA LEU A 464 -15.07 16.04 -8.62
C LEU A 464 -14.00 17.07 -8.22
N VAL A 465 -14.08 18.30 -8.74
CA VAL A 465 -13.13 19.37 -8.39
C VAL A 465 -13.28 19.80 -6.93
N ALA A 466 -14.51 19.92 -6.43
CA ALA A 466 -14.77 20.21 -5.03
C ALA A 466 -14.17 19.15 -4.10
N LEU A 467 -14.19 17.88 -4.51
CA LEU A 467 -13.56 16.81 -3.76
C LEU A 467 -12.03 16.94 -3.71
N HIS A 468 -11.34 17.59 -4.66
CA HIS A 468 -9.89 17.84 -4.57
C HIS A 468 -9.49 18.75 -3.41
N SER A 469 -10.43 19.47 -2.79
CA SER A 469 -10.18 20.26 -1.58
C SER A 469 -9.51 19.45 -0.45
N HIS A 470 -9.85 18.16 -0.32
CA HIS A 470 -9.28 17.31 0.73
C HIS A 470 -7.77 17.09 0.62
N LEU A 471 -7.20 17.18 -0.59
CA LEU A 471 -5.76 16.99 -0.78
C LEU A 471 -4.95 18.06 -0.06
N PHE A 472 -5.48 19.29 -0.05
CA PHE A 472 -4.91 20.42 0.66
C PHE A 472 -5.20 20.33 2.16
N MET A 473 -6.45 20.01 2.52
CA MET A 473 -6.85 19.90 3.92
C MET A 473 -6.14 18.77 4.66
N ARG A 474 -5.85 17.63 4.01
CA ARG A 474 -5.14 16.50 4.63
C ARG A 474 -3.81 16.91 5.24
N PHE A 475 -3.01 17.70 4.53
CA PHE A 475 -1.69 18.14 5.04
C PHE A 475 -1.80 19.27 6.06
N TYR A 476 -2.84 20.09 5.95
CA TYR A 476 -3.17 21.09 6.96
C TYR A 476 -3.55 20.40 8.29
N PHE A 477 -4.50 19.47 8.24
CA PHE A 477 -4.93 18.67 9.39
C PHE A 477 -3.80 17.83 9.97
N ALA A 478 -2.91 17.30 9.11
CA ALA A 478 -1.76 16.55 9.58
C ALA A 478 -0.83 17.36 10.49
N ARG A 479 -0.75 18.68 10.34
CA ARG A 479 0.23 19.52 11.06
C ARG A 479 -0.32 20.14 12.32
N ARG A 480 -1.65 20.16 12.50
CA ARG A 480 -2.26 20.64 13.72
C ARG A 480 -1.84 19.74 14.87
N THR A 481 -1.41 20.38 15.96
CA THR A 481 -1.12 19.65 17.19
C THR A 481 -2.41 18.99 17.66
N SER A 482 -2.27 17.78 18.18
CA SER A 482 -3.27 17.02 18.94
C SER A 482 -4.04 17.79 20.01
N ASP A 483 -3.52 18.93 20.45
CA ASP A 483 -4.15 19.80 21.43
C ASP A 483 -5.20 20.76 20.87
N VAL A 484 -5.26 20.93 19.55
CA VAL A 484 -6.21 21.82 18.88
C VAL A 484 -7.32 20.99 18.27
N SER A 485 -8.57 21.18 18.73
CA SER A 485 -9.71 20.52 18.10
C SER A 485 -9.85 21.05 16.69
N MET A 486 -10.14 20.17 15.73
CA MET A 486 -10.42 20.58 14.35
C MET A 486 -11.65 21.49 14.27
N LEU A 487 -12.50 21.50 15.30
CA LEU A 487 -13.64 22.39 15.45
C LEU A 487 -13.30 23.80 15.90
N ASP A 488 -12.10 24.02 16.46
CA ASP A 488 -11.67 25.33 16.96
C ASP A 488 -11.57 26.35 15.81
N GLU A 489 -11.43 25.87 14.56
CA GLU A 489 -11.50 26.69 13.36
C GLU A 489 -12.85 26.54 12.63
N PRO A 490 -13.69 27.59 12.60
CA PRO A 490 -14.99 27.54 11.92
C PRO A 490 -14.93 27.16 10.44
N GLY A 491 -13.81 27.43 9.78
CA GLY A 491 -13.58 27.08 8.37
C GLY A 491 -13.62 25.58 8.11
N ASN A 492 -13.19 24.74 9.07
CA ASN A 492 -13.16 23.29 8.93
C ASN A 492 -14.56 22.68 8.89
N LEU A 493 -15.47 23.17 9.73
CA LEU A 493 -16.87 22.74 9.71
C LEU A 493 -17.56 23.15 8.41
N MET A 494 -17.29 24.36 7.92
CA MET A 494 -17.81 24.81 6.63
C MET A 494 -17.28 23.96 5.48
N TRP A 495 -15.98 23.64 5.48
CA TRP A 495 -15.39 22.72 4.51
C TRP A 495 -16.09 21.35 4.54
N ALA A 496 -16.24 20.75 5.72
CA ALA A 496 -16.85 19.43 5.87
C ALA A 496 -18.30 19.38 5.35
N ARG A 497 -19.11 20.41 5.64
CA ARG A 497 -20.47 20.54 5.09
C ARG A 497 -20.50 20.64 3.57
N ARG A 498 -19.62 21.48 2.99
CA ARG A 498 -19.54 21.63 1.53
C ARG A 498 -19.03 20.36 0.84
N SER A 499 -18.20 19.58 1.52
CA SER A 499 -17.80 18.25 1.05
C SER A 499 -18.99 17.28 0.95
N VAL A 500 -20.01 17.39 1.82
CA VAL A 500 -21.25 16.58 1.70
C VAL A 500 -21.94 16.83 0.36
N ASP A 501 -22.07 18.10 -0.04
CA ASP A 501 -22.69 18.47 -1.31
C ASP A 501 -21.88 17.98 -2.51
N ALA A 502 -20.55 18.05 -2.44
CA ALA A 502 -19.65 17.50 -3.46
C ALA A 502 -19.81 15.98 -3.61
N TRP A 503 -19.86 15.25 -2.48
CA TRP A 503 -20.14 13.81 -2.47
C TRP A 503 -21.52 13.47 -3.03
N ARG A 504 -22.52 14.32 -2.81
CA ARG A 504 -23.86 14.17 -3.38
C ARG A 504 -23.84 14.28 -4.89
N LYS A 505 -23.15 15.27 -5.44
CA LYS A 505 -22.96 15.41 -6.89
C LYS A 505 -22.24 14.18 -7.46
N LEU A 506 -21.17 13.70 -6.81
CA LEU A 506 -20.41 12.54 -7.27
C LEU A 506 -21.25 11.25 -7.26
N SER A 507 -22.01 11.02 -6.19
CA SER A 507 -22.90 9.86 -6.07
C SER A 507 -23.98 9.86 -7.16
N ASN A 508 -24.54 11.04 -7.45
CA ASN A 508 -25.52 11.20 -8.53
C ASN A 508 -24.91 11.04 -9.94
N ALA A 509 -23.61 11.31 -10.11
CA ALA A 509 -22.91 11.22 -11.40
C ALA A 509 -22.55 9.78 -11.82
N ASN A 510 -22.94 8.74 -11.05
CA ASN A 510 -22.69 7.33 -11.35
C ASN A 510 -21.22 6.97 -11.64
N ARG A 511 -20.28 7.70 -11.03
CA ARG A 511 -18.84 7.49 -11.17
C ARG A 511 -18.37 6.23 -10.41
N THR A 512 -17.44 5.46 -10.96
CA THR A 512 -16.77 4.32 -10.31
C THR A 512 -15.49 4.71 -9.56
N TYR A 513 -15.07 5.98 -9.63
CA TYR A 513 -13.87 6.45 -8.94
C TYR A 513 -13.83 5.96 -7.48
N HIS A 514 -12.75 5.25 -7.14
CA HIS A 514 -12.25 5.19 -5.76
C HIS A 514 -11.60 6.54 -5.43
N TYR A 515 -12.40 7.61 -5.47
CA TYR A 515 -11.93 8.90 -5.02
C TYR A 515 -11.66 8.79 -3.52
N GLY A 516 -10.47 9.23 -3.10
CA GLY A 516 -9.82 8.79 -1.86
C GLY A 516 -10.75 8.69 -0.65
N GLU A 517 -10.88 7.47 -0.12
CA GLU A 517 -11.64 7.10 1.10
C GLU A 517 -11.34 8.03 2.28
N ARG A 518 -10.11 8.57 2.31
CA ARG A 518 -9.63 9.50 3.34
C ARG A 518 -10.38 10.84 3.37
N ASN A 519 -10.82 11.38 2.22
CA ASN A 519 -11.61 12.62 2.17
C ASN A 519 -12.88 12.49 3.04
N LEU A 520 -13.57 11.38 2.83
CA LEU A 520 -14.84 11.08 3.45
C LEU A 520 -14.69 10.93 4.98
N GLY A 521 -13.62 10.26 5.43
CA GLY A 521 -13.32 10.08 6.86
C GLY A 521 -13.13 11.41 7.59
N ASP A 522 -12.30 12.31 7.07
CA ASP A 522 -12.03 13.61 7.71
C ASP A 522 -13.29 14.49 7.80
N ALA A 523 -14.08 14.56 6.71
CA ALA A 523 -15.32 15.33 6.70
C ALA A 523 -16.37 14.77 7.67
N LEU A 524 -16.56 13.44 7.68
CA LEU A 524 -17.46 12.77 8.61
C LEU A 524 -17.05 13.00 10.07
N GLN A 525 -15.75 12.91 10.37
CA GLN A 525 -15.25 13.15 11.71
C GLN A 525 -15.52 14.59 12.17
N ILE A 526 -15.25 15.60 11.33
CA ILE A 526 -15.53 17.01 11.69
C ILE A 526 -17.02 17.22 11.94
N LEU A 527 -17.88 16.74 11.04
CA LEU A 527 -19.34 16.87 11.21
C LEU A 527 -19.81 16.18 12.49
N TRP A 528 -19.27 15.00 12.76
CA TRP A 528 -19.61 14.20 13.92
C TRP A 528 -19.14 14.83 15.24
N GLU A 529 -17.89 15.28 15.33
CA GLU A 529 -17.36 16.01 16.50
C GLU A 529 -18.17 17.30 16.76
N ALA A 530 -18.60 17.97 15.69
CA ALA A 530 -19.44 19.17 15.73
C ALA A 530 -20.92 18.88 16.08
N GLY A 531 -21.30 17.62 16.25
CA GLY A 531 -22.68 17.20 16.50
C GLY A 531 -23.63 17.52 15.33
N GLN A 532 -23.13 17.64 14.10
CA GLN A 532 -23.93 17.83 12.89
C GLN A 532 -24.49 16.50 12.38
N PHE A 533 -25.30 15.84 13.21
CA PHE A 533 -25.79 14.49 12.96
C PHE A 533 -26.68 14.36 11.72
N ASP A 534 -27.43 15.41 11.38
CA ASP A 534 -28.23 15.43 10.14
C ASP A 534 -27.33 15.41 8.89
N ASP A 535 -26.23 16.20 8.91
CA ASP A 535 -25.24 16.22 7.82
C ASP A 535 -24.50 14.88 7.70
N VAL A 536 -24.15 14.26 8.85
CA VAL A 536 -23.57 12.90 8.88
C VAL A 536 -24.54 11.89 8.28
N SER A 537 -25.81 11.88 8.71
CA SER A 537 -26.83 10.97 8.18
C SER A 537 -27.03 11.16 6.68
N ALA A 538 -27.15 12.41 6.22
CA ALA A 538 -27.31 12.74 4.81
C ALA A 538 -26.11 12.27 3.98
N LEU A 539 -24.88 12.42 4.51
CA LEU A 539 -23.67 11.93 3.84
C LEU A 539 -23.64 10.40 3.79
N LEU A 540 -23.97 9.72 4.90
CA LEU A 540 -24.06 8.26 4.97
C LEU A 540 -25.09 7.65 4.02
N GLU A 541 -26.21 8.34 3.80
CA GLU A 541 -27.22 7.98 2.80
C GLU A 541 -26.70 8.21 1.39
N THR A 542 -26.06 9.36 1.16
CA THR A 542 -25.49 9.76 -0.13
C THR A 542 -24.46 8.75 -0.63
N ILE A 543 -23.57 8.28 0.23
CA ILE A 543 -22.51 7.34 -0.13
C ILE A 543 -22.99 5.88 -0.19
N GLY A 544 -24.16 5.57 0.38
CA GLY A 544 -24.74 4.24 0.38
C GLY A 544 -23.76 3.18 0.89
N GLN A 545 -23.56 2.11 0.11
CA GLN A 545 -22.66 0.99 0.48
C GLN A 545 -21.19 1.40 0.61
N ARG A 546 -20.78 2.55 0.04
CA ARG A 546 -19.43 3.08 0.18
C ARG A 546 -19.12 3.48 1.63
N SER A 547 -20.12 3.63 2.50
CA SER A 547 -19.90 3.83 3.95
C SER A 547 -19.06 2.74 4.61
N ARG A 548 -19.05 1.52 4.04
CA ARG A 548 -18.24 0.39 4.51
C ARG A 548 -16.73 0.61 4.36
N ILE A 549 -16.33 1.52 3.48
CA ILE A 549 -14.91 1.88 3.28
C ILE A 549 -14.45 2.90 4.33
N VAL A 550 -15.39 3.58 5.01
CA VAL A 550 -15.06 4.50 6.08
C VAL A 550 -14.58 3.68 7.27
N ASN A 551 -13.38 3.99 7.73
CA ASN A 551 -12.83 3.34 8.90
C ASN A 551 -13.44 3.94 10.18
N TRP A 552 -14.70 3.61 10.49
CA TRP A 552 -15.38 4.08 11.70
C TRP A 552 -14.61 3.74 12.97
N LYS A 553 -13.94 2.58 12.93
CA LYS A 553 -13.21 2.03 14.06
C LYS A 553 -12.08 2.96 14.46
N THR A 554 -11.45 3.63 13.48
CA THR A 554 -10.45 4.67 13.73
C THR A 554 -10.90 5.87 14.54
N HIS A 555 -12.21 6.04 14.64
CA HIS A 555 -12.83 7.11 15.37
C HIS A 555 -13.57 6.60 16.62
N ASN A 556 -13.20 5.41 17.12
CA ASN A 556 -13.88 4.73 18.23
C ASN A 556 -15.37 4.49 17.98
N MET A 557 -15.77 4.22 16.74
CA MET A 557 -17.16 4.01 16.34
C MET A 557 -17.33 2.78 15.45
N ASP A 558 -18.55 2.28 15.34
CA ASP A 558 -18.97 1.42 14.23
C ASP A 558 -20.12 2.09 13.47
N GLU A 559 -20.31 1.70 12.21
CA GLU A 559 -21.31 2.32 11.33
C GLU A 559 -22.74 2.23 11.90
N GLU A 560 -23.07 1.12 12.59
CA GLU A 560 -24.39 0.95 13.19
C GLU A 560 -24.58 1.94 14.35
N GLU A 561 -23.58 2.11 15.20
CA GLU A 561 -23.59 3.08 16.30
C GLU A 561 -23.76 4.51 15.75
N VAL A 562 -23.01 4.88 14.71
CA VAL A 562 -23.12 6.21 14.08
C VAL A 562 -24.53 6.44 13.54
N ARG A 563 -25.07 5.51 12.75
CA ARG A 563 -26.44 5.63 12.20
C ARG A 563 -27.50 5.70 13.29
N PHE A 564 -27.33 4.91 14.35
CA PHE A 564 -28.24 4.91 15.49
C PHE A 564 -28.23 6.27 16.20
N ILE A 565 -27.05 6.79 16.54
CA ILE A 565 -26.89 8.07 17.22
C ILE A 565 -27.38 9.24 16.38
N CYS A 566 -27.15 9.23 15.06
CA CYS A 566 -27.62 10.32 14.21
C CYS A 566 -29.14 10.54 14.31
N ARG A 567 -29.91 9.47 14.53
CA ARG A 567 -31.35 9.54 14.76
C ARG A 567 -31.72 9.85 16.22
N MET A 568 -30.93 9.35 17.16
CA MET A 568 -31.25 9.37 18.60
C MET A 568 -30.84 10.63 19.33
N ALA A 569 -29.74 11.28 18.92
CA ALA A 569 -29.16 12.45 19.57
C ALA A 569 -29.74 13.77 19.04
N SER A 570 -31.07 13.91 19.09
CA SER A 570 -31.81 15.10 18.65
C SER A 570 -32.61 15.73 19.79
N GLY A 571 -32.77 17.07 19.77
CA GLY A 571 -33.52 17.78 20.79
C GLY A 571 -32.88 17.69 22.18
N ALA A 572 -33.62 17.22 23.19
CA ALA A 572 -33.11 17.16 24.58
C ALA A 572 -31.96 16.14 24.75
N SER A 573 -32.01 14.99 24.06
CA SER A 573 -30.96 13.96 24.16
C SER A 573 -29.62 14.43 23.63
N TYR A 574 -29.60 15.37 22.67
CA TYR A 574 -28.37 15.98 22.15
C TYR A 574 -27.51 16.57 23.28
N PHE A 575 -28.13 17.32 24.19
CA PHE A 575 -27.42 18.01 25.27
C PHE A 575 -26.85 17.07 26.34
N SER A 576 -27.41 15.86 26.45
CA SER A 576 -26.88 14.82 27.35
C SER A 576 -25.83 13.97 26.64
N TRP A 577 -26.04 13.61 25.37
CA TRP A 577 -25.13 12.81 24.57
C TRP A 577 -23.81 13.51 24.25
N MET A 578 -23.85 14.75 23.74
CA MET A 578 -22.66 15.40 23.19
C MET A 578 -21.52 15.52 24.22
N PRO A 579 -21.77 15.90 25.49
CA PRO A 579 -20.71 15.93 26.49
C PRO A 579 -20.14 14.56 26.83
N ILE A 580 -20.98 13.51 26.92
CA ILE A 580 -20.49 12.13 27.10
C ILE A 580 -19.60 11.76 25.93
N HIS A 581 -20.07 12.03 24.72
CA HIS A 581 -19.36 11.69 23.51
C HIS A 581 -18.00 12.42 23.40
N GLN A 582 -17.99 13.75 23.54
CA GLN A 582 -16.76 14.55 23.48
C GLN A 582 -15.76 14.17 24.57
N GLN A 583 -16.21 13.90 25.79
CA GLN A 583 -15.32 13.63 26.91
C GLN A 583 -14.86 12.17 26.95
N LEU A 584 -15.76 11.21 26.71
CA LEU A 584 -15.45 9.78 26.83
C LEU A 584 -14.88 9.18 25.55
N VAL A 585 -15.37 9.59 24.37
CA VAL A 585 -14.93 9.00 23.09
C VAL A 585 -13.70 9.72 22.55
N PHE A 586 -13.67 11.05 22.68
CA PHE A 586 -12.62 11.89 22.08
C PHE A 586 -11.58 12.45 23.05
N ASN A 587 -11.85 12.53 24.36
CA ASN A 587 -10.95 13.18 25.32
C ASN A 587 -10.81 12.40 26.64
N SER A 588 -10.95 11.07 26.63
CA SER A 588 -10.99 10.32 27.89
C SER A 588 -9.66 10.39 28.65
N GLU A 589 -8.55 10.61 27.95
CA GLU A 589 -7.23 10.83 28.53
C GLU A 589 -7.12 12.16 29.31
N ARG A 590 -8.08 13.07 29.12
CA ARG A 590 -8.19 14.38 29.81
C ARG A 590 -9.31 14.41 30.86
N LEU A 591 -9.97 13.28 31.08
CA LEU A 591 -10.97 13.14 32.12
C LEU A 591 -10.30 13.12 33.50
N ASP A 592 -10.91 13.83 34.43
CA ASP A 592 -10.57 13.78 35.85
C ASP A 592 -11.79 13.24 36.62
N PRO A 593 -11.63 12.85 37.90
CA PRO A 593 -12.74 12.30 38.69
C PRO A 593 -13.98 13.21 38.75
N ALA A 594 -13.80 14.53 38.75
CA ALA A 594 -14.91 15.47 38.81
C ALA A 594 -15.70 15.50 37.49
N LYS A 595 -14.99 15.49 36.35
CA LYS A 595 -15.61 15.38 35.03
C LYS A 595 -16.34 14.05 34.85
N ILE A 596 -15.72 12.93 35.27
CA ILE A 596 -16.37 11.60 35.22
C ILE A 596 -17.67 11.61 36.02
N ALA A 597 -17.65 12.13 37.26
CA ALA A 597 -18.85 12.25 38.08
C ALA A 597 -19.94 13.11 37.41
N SER A 598 -19.57 14.13 36.64
CA SER A 598 -20.52 14.99 35.91
C SER A 598 -21.19 14.32 34.69
N LEU A 599 -20.62 13.22 34.18
CA LEU A 599 -21.16 12.50 33.03
C LEU A 599 -22.21 11.45 33.43
N ASN A 600 -22.16 10.90 34.64
CA ASN A 600 -23.14 9.91 35.11
C ASN A 600 -24.59 10.42 35.09
N PRO A 601 -24.91 11.63 35.61
CA PRO A 601 -26.28 12.16 35.51
C PRO A 601 -26.76 12.32 34.07
N ARG A 602 -25.85 12.61 33.13
CA ARG A 602 -26.21 12.73 31.71
C ARG A 602 -26.55 11.37 31.10
N LEU A 603 -25.91 10.29 31.54
CA LEU A 603 -26.30 8.94 31.15
C LEU A 603 -27.67 8.58 31.72
N ASP A 604 -27.94 8.93 32.97
CA ASP A 604 -29.27 8.73 33.58
C ASP A 604 -30.36 9.50 32.81
N ASP A 605 -30.08 10.75 32.39
CA ASP A 605 -30.97 11.54 31.53
C ASP A 605 -31.22 10.85 30.18
N LEU A 606 -30.18 10.29 29.55
CA LEU A 606 -30.32 9.56 28.28
C LEU A 606 -31.12 8.27 28.45
N GLU A 607 -30.88 7.51 29.52
CA GLU A 607 -31.66 6.32 29.85
C GLU A 607 -33.14 6.70 30.00
N SER A 608 -33.45 7.79 30.71
CA SER A 608 -34.83 8.22 30.85
C SER A 608 -35.46 8.67 29.53
N ILE A 609 -34.74 9.46 28.73
CA ILE A 609 -35.26 9.94 27.44
C ILE A 609 -35.46 8.79 26.44
N TRP A 610 -34.47 7.89 26.32
CA TRP A 610 -34.48 6.84 25.30
C TRP A 610 -35.27 5.60 25.70
N LEU A 611 -35.28 5.24 26.98
CA LEU A 611 -35.81 3.97 27.46
C LEU A 611 -37.12 4.13 28.24
N ASP A 612 -37.31 5.17 29.05
CA ASP A 612 -38.57 5.30 29.83
C ASP A 612 -39.76 5.71 28.95
N ASN A 613 -39.50 6.42 27.85
CA ASN A 613 -40.52 6.74 26.85
C ASN A 613 -40.55 5.66 25.74
N PRO A 614 -41.57 4.77 25.72
CA PRO A 614 -41.64 3.70 24.72
C PRO A 614 -41.81 4.25 23.29
N ASP A 615 -42.38 5.44 23.14
CA ASP A 615 -42.63 6.03 21.82
C ASP A 615 -41.38 6.71 21.24
N PHE A 616 -40.37 7.06 22.07
CA PHE A 616 -39.21 7.85 21.63
C PHE A 616 -38.41 7.18 20.50
N ILE A 617 -38.13 5.87 20.65
CA ILE A 617 -37.42 5.08 19.63
C ILE A 617 -38.36 4.80 18.45
N ALA A 618 -39.63 4.47 18.71
CA ALA A 618 -40.61 4.19 17.68
C ALA A 618 -40.82 5.39 16.72
N GLU A 619 -40.81 6.61 17.24
CA GLU A 619 -40.91 7.84 16.43
C GLU A 619 -39.70 8.03 15.49
N ARG A 620 -38.49 7.70 15.95
CA ARG A 620 -37.22 7.87 15.21
C ARG A 620 -36.94 6.75 14.21
N PHE A 621 -37.59 5.62 14.40
CA PHE A 621 -37.52 4.45 13.55
C PHE A 621 -38.93 4.04 13.11
N SER A 622 -39.73 5.01 12.70
CA SER A 622 -41.14 4.83 12.32
C SER A 622 -41.36 3.93 11.09
N ASP A 623 -40.28 3.69 10.33
CA ASP A 623 -40.23 2.79 9.19
C ASP A 623 -40.01 1.31 9.57
N LEU A 624 -39.71 1.01 10.84
CA LEU A 624 -39.41 -0.33 11.32
C LEU A 624 -40.63 -1.06 11.92
N SER A 625 -40.58 -2.40 11.93
CA SER A 625 -41.57 -3.23 12.63
C SER A 625 -41.45 -3.10 14.15
N ALA A 626 -42.48 -3.48 14.90
CA ALA A 626 -42.44 -3.48 16.37
C ALA A 626 -41.28 -4.34 16.93
N GLU A 627 -40.99 -5.49 16.32
CA GLU A 627 -39.86 -6.34 16.70
C GLU A 627 -38.52 -5.65 16.43
N ALA A 628 -38.37 -4.98 15.29
CA ALA A 628 -37.16 -4.22 14.97
C ALA A 628 -37.00 -2.98 15.87
N ILE A 629 -38.09 -2.34 16.29
CA ILE A 629 -38.08 -1.25 17.28
C ILE A 629 -37.58 -1.78 18.63
N GLU A 630 -38.07 -2.93 19.09
CA GLU A 630 -37.59 -3.54 20.34
C GLU A 630 -36.10 -3.91 20.23
N SER A 631 -35.67 -4.45 19.10
CA SER A 631 -34.24 -4.68 18.84
C SER A 631 -33.40 -3.41 18.95
N LYS A 632 -33.90 -2.26 18.45
CA LYS A 632 -33.24 -0.95 18.60
C LYS A 632 -33.28 -0.44 20.04
N ARG A 633 -34.30 -0.78 20.82
CA ARG A 633 -34.36 -0.49 22.26
C ARG A 633 -33.31 -1.28 23.04
N GLU A 634 -33.20 -2.58 22.79
CA GLU A 634 -32.14 -3.39 23.38
C GLU A 634 -30.75 -2.89 22.99
N TYR A 635 -30.58 -2.46 21.74
CA TYR A 635 -29.34 -1.83 21.27
C TYR A 635 -29.02 -0.56 22.07
N ALA A 636 -30.00 0.32 22.27
CA ALA A 636 -29.88 1.53 23.10
C ALA A 636 -29.44 1.19 24.53
N MET A 637 -30.07 0.17 25.14
CA MET A 637 -29.72 -0.31 26.48
C MET A 637 -28.27 -0.79 26.56
N ARG A 638 -27.85 -1.64 25.61
CA ARG A 638 -26.48 -2.17 25.56
C ARG A 638 -25.46 -1.04 25.38
N MET A 639 -25.75 -0.05 24.56
CA MET A 639 -24.86 1.08 24.32
C MET A 639 -24.72 1.98 25.55
N LEU A 640 -25.82 2.32 26.22
CA LEU A 640 -25.79 3.11 27.47
C LEU A 640 -25.06 2.35 28.60
N ALA A 641 -25.34 1.06 28.75
CA ALA A 641 -24.62 0.18 29.67
C ALA A 641 -23.12 0.15 29.36
N ARG A 642 -22.72 0.03 28.08
CA ARG A 642 -21.33 0.12 27.63
C ARG A 642 -20.67 1.42 28.09
N ARG A 643 -21.31 2.58 27.87
CA ARG A 643 -20.76 3.89 28.29
C ARG A 643 -20.61 3.99 29.80
N ARG A 644 -21.56 3.44 30.57
CA ARG A 644 -21.47 3.38 32.03
C ARG A 644 -20.30 2.52 32.49
N THR A 645 -20.11 1.35 31.90
CA THR A 645 -18.95 0.47 32.16
C THR A 645 -17.63 1.20 31.87
N GLN A 646 -17.53 1.92 30.76
CA GLN A 646 -16.35 2.70 30.40
C GLN A 646 -16.03 3.81 31.42
N LEU A 647 -17.03 4.55 31.91
CA LEU A 647 -16.84 5.55 32.97
C LEU A 647 -16.40 4.91 34.29
N ASN A 648 -16.98 3.77 34.65
CA ASN A 648 -16.60 3.04 35.86
C ASN A 648 -15.14 2.55 35.79
N LEU A 649 -14.69 2.07 34.63
CA LEU A 649 -13.29 1.68 34.41
C LEU A 649 -12.32 2.85 34.58
N LEU A 650 -12.65 4.02 34.02
CA LEU A 650 -11.86 5.23 34.21
C LEU A 650 -11.83 5.68 35.67
N ASP A 651 -12.97 5.67 36.37
CA ASP A 651 -13.07 6.04 37.78
C ASP A 651 -12.20 5.11 38.66
N ARG A 652 -12.26 3.79 38.44
CA ARG A 652 -11.38 2.79 39.08
C ARG A 652 -9.90 3.08 38.80
N PHE A 653 -9.56 3.37 37.54
CA PHE A 653 -8.19 3.73 37.15
C PHE A 653 -7.71 5.00 37.87
N HIS A 654 -8.54 6.04 37.98
CA HIS A 654 -8.19 7.27 38.69
C HIS A 654 -7.98 7.07 40.19
N ARG A 655 -8.67 6.10 40.81
CA ARG A 655 -8.41 5.66 42.18
C ARG A 655 -7.08 4.90 42.36
N GLY A 656 -6.36 4.64 41.26
CA GLY A 656 -5.11 3.89 41.27
C GLY A 656 -5.28 2.38 41.37
N GLU A 657 -6.50 1.88 41.13
CA GLU A 657 -6.76 0.44 41.08
C GLU A 657 -6.00 -0.21 39.91
N GLN A 658 -5.55 -1.44 40.11
CA GLN A 658 -5.14 -2.31 39.01
C GLN A 658 -6.40 -2.91 38.41
N VAL A 659 -6.82 -2.37 37.27
CA VAL A 659 -8.04 -2.78 36.59
C VAL A 659 -7.73 -4.03 35.77
N LYS A 660 -8.22 -5.17 36.24
CA LYS A 660 -8.30 -6.41 35.46
C LYS A 660 -9.67 -6.48 34.82
N PHE A 661 -9.71 -6.66 33.51
CA PHE A 661 -10.98 -6.60 32.77
C PHE A 661 -11.79 -7.89 32.94
N THR A 662 -13.06 -7.74 33.29
CA THR A 662 -14.04 -8.82 33.20
C THR A 662 -14.46 -9.09 31.75
N VAL A 663 -15.29 -10.12 31.52
CA VAL A 663 -15.88 -10.41 30.21
C VAL A 663 -16.70 -9.22 29.71
N ASN A 664 -17.59 -8.65 30.53
CA ASN A 664 -18.40 -7.52 30.07
C ASN A 664 -17.56 -6.24 29.90
N GLU A 665 -16.54 -6.02 30.72
CA GLU A 665 -15.63 -4.88 30.59
C GLU A 665 -14.80 -4.95 29.31
N LEU A 666 -14.35 -6.15 28.91
CA LEU A 666 -13.71 -6.37 27.61
C LEU A 666 -14.67 -6.11 26.45
N ALA A 667 -15.90 -6.62 26.52
CA ALA A 667 -16.92 -6.38 25.48
C ALA A 667 -17.32 -4.90 25.36
N ALA A 668 -17.26 -4.17 26.48
CA ALA A 668 -17.58 -2.76 26.53
C ALA A 668 -16.42 -1.87 26.07
N SER A 669 -15.18 -2.34 26.18
CA SER A 669 -14.00 -1.51 25.94
C SER A 669 -13.30 -1.84 24.63
N PHE A 670 -13.33 -3.08 24.15
CA PHE A 670 -12.58 -3.50 22.98
C PHE A 670 -13.47 -3.71 21.75
N ILE A 671 -13.07 -3.12 20.61
CA ILE A 671 -13.69 -3.33 19.31
C ILE A 671 -12.71 -4.03 18.37
N PRO A 672 -13.13 -5.10 17.68
CA PRO A 672 -12.33 -5.71 16.62
C PRO A 672 -12.32 -4.85 15.35
N ALA A 673 -11.14 -4.59 14.78
CA ALA A 673 -10.92 -3.95 13.49
C ALA A 673 -10.12 -4.87 12.56
N GLY A 674 -10.37 -4.87 11.24
CA GLY A 674 -9.80 -5.85 10.29
C GLY A 674 -10.62 -7.15 10.17
N ASN A 675 -10.23 -8.08 9.27
CA ASN A 675 -10.95 -9.35 9.10
C ASN A 675 -10.42 -10.41 10.07
N HIS A 676 -11.33 -11.26 10.53
CA HIS A 676 -11.03 -12.44 11.35
C HIS A 676 -11.98 -13.56 10.93
N SER A 677 -11.54 -14.81 10.95
CA SER A 677 -12.42 -15.96 10.68
C SER A 677 -13.22 -16.35 11.92
N ARG A 678 -12.71 -16.06 13.12
CA ARG A 678 -13.42 -16.26 14.39
C ARG A 678 -12.91 -15.31 15.45
N LEU A 679 -13.83 -14.74 16.23
CA LEU A 679 -13.53 -13.97 17.43
C LEU A 679 -14.54 -14.38 18.51
N GLU A 680 -14.05 -14.98 19.59
CA GLU A 680 -14.89 -15.44 20.69
C GLU A 680 -14.42 -14.80 22.00
N LEU A 681 -15.32 -14.09 22.67
CA LEU A 681 -15.11 -13.59 24.02
C LEU A 681 -15.30 -14.73 25.02
N ARG A 682 -14.37 -14.89 25.95
CA ARG A 682 -14.28 -16.03 26.87
C ARG A 682 -13.86 -15.58 28.27
N SER A 683 -13.92 -16.48 29.24
CA SER A 683 -13.25 -16.26 30.52
C SER A 683 -11.74 -16.50 30.38
N SER A 684 -10.93 -15.78 31.16
CA SER A 684 -9.49 -16.02 31.29
C SER A 684 -9.20 -17.46 31.69
N GLU A 685 -10.02 -18.05 32.58
CA GLU A 685 -9.88 -19.44 33.03
C GLU A 685 -9.97 -20.43 31.86
N LYS A 686 -10.91 -20.23 30.93
CA LYS A 686 -11.04 -21.07 29.73
C LYS A 686 -9.82 -20.92 28.82
N CYS A 687 -9.36 -19.69 28.58
CA CYS A 687 -8.17 -19.43 27.78
C CYS A 687 -6.90 -20.08 28.38
N ILE A 688 -6.73 -19.97 29.70
CA ILE A 688 -5.62 -20.58 30.45
C ILE A 688 -5.72 -22.10 30.42
N GLY A 689 -6.91 -22.67 30.60
CA GLY A 689 -7.14 -24.11 30.57
C GLY A 689 -6.72 -24.74 29.24
N GLU A 690 -7.13 -24.13 28.12
CA GLU A 690 -6.74 -24.57 26.78
C GLU A 690 -5.23 -24.40 26.52
N ALA A 691 -4.65 -23.28 26.98
CA ALA A 691 -3.21 -23.03 26.88
C ALA A 691 -2.40 -24.12 27.61
N ASN A 692 -2.80 -24.46 28.84
CA ASN A 692 -2.16 -25.50 29.65
C ASN A 692 -2.35 -26.89 29.04
N GLN A 693 -3.54 -27.19 28.51
CA GLN A 693 -3.82 -28.46 27.84
C GLN A 693 -2.89 -28.65 26.63
N LEU A 694 -2.74 -27.62 25.81
CA LEU A 694 -1.87 -27.66 24.64
C LEU A 694 -0.40 -27.86 25.03
N ASP A 695 0.07 -27.16 26.07
CA ASP A 695 1.43 -27.35 26.59
C ASP A 695 1.64 -28.78 27.11
N LEU A 696 0.62 -29.41 27.70
CA LEU A 696 0.67 -30.82 28.12
C LEU A 696 0.70 -31.78 26.92
N GLU A 697 -0.10 -31.54 25.87
CA GLU A 697 -0.14 -32.37 24.66
C GLU A 697 1.22 -32.37 23.93
N LEU A 698 1.91 -31.24 23.91
CA LEU A 698 3.18 -31.10 23.19
C LEU A 698 4.39 -31.55 23.99
N ASN A 699 4.47 -31.17 25.27
CA ASN A 699 5.58 -31.58 26.13
C ASN A 699 5.41 -33.03 26.63
N GLY A 700 4.20 -33.58 26.57
CA GLY A 700 3.91 -34.99 26.84
C GLY A 700 4.23 -35.93 25.67
N ALA A 701 4.37 -35.41 24.45
CA ALA A 701 4.61 -36.21 23.25
C ALA A 701 6.07 -36.69 23.08
N ASP A 702 7.03 -36.10 23.79
CA ASP A 702 8.44 -36.58 23.78
C ASP A 702 8.66 -37.83 24.67
N GLY A 703 7.60 -38.38 25.26
CA GLY A 703 7.67 -39.45 26.27
C GLY A 703 7.35 -40.88 25.85
N ASP A 704 6.59 -41.13 24.78
CA ASP A 704 6.22 -42.51 24.40
C ASP A 704 5.89 -42.63 22.89
N GLU A 705 6.88 -43.05 22.10
CA GLU A 705 6.63 -43.75 20.85
C GLU A 705 5.98 -45.10 21.17
N GLN A 706 4.64 -45.16 21.16
CA GLN A 706 3.80 -46.30 20.74
C GLN A 706 2.42 -46.25 21.42
N ILE A 707 1.44 -45.55 20.86
CA ILE A 707 0.05 -46.00 20.94
C ILE A 707 -0.62 -45.79 19.58
N GLY A 708 -1.25 -46.86 19.12
CA GLY A 708 -1.74 -47.07 17.77
C GLY A 708 -2.96 -46.24 17.39
N GLU A 709 -3.21 -46.30 16.07
CA GLU A 709 -4.45 -45.97 15.39
C GLU A 709 -5.70 -46.28 16.23
N GLN A 710 -6.53 -45.28 16.49
CA GLN A 710 -7.99 -45.30 16.32
C GLN A 710 -8.64 -44.04 16.88
N SER A 711 -9.40 -43.33 16.03
CA SER A 711 -10.79 -42.92 16.30
C SER A 711 -11.18 -41.71 15.44
N ASN A 712 -11.78 -41.98 14.28
CA ASN A 712 -12.71 -41.06 13.64
C ASN A 712 -14.02 -41.07 14.44
N ALA A 713 -14.37 -39.95 15.08
CA ALA A 713 -15.72 -39.69 15.58
C ALA A 713 -16.10 -38.23 15.27
N PRO A 714 -17.37 -37.96 14.90
CA PRO A 714 -17.77 -36.71 14.27
C PRO A 714 -17.98 -35.56 15.26
N SER A 715 -17.68 -34.36 14.80
CA SER A 715 -17.93 -33.07 15.45
C SER A 715 -19.44 -32.83 15.65
N GLY A 716 -19.95 -33.16 16.83
CA GLY A 716 -21.22 -32.67 17.34
C GLY A 716 -20.98 -31.41 18.17
N LEU A 717 -21.39 -30.26 17.64
CA LEU A 717 -21.59 -29.03 18.41
C LEU A 717 -22.75 -29.27 19.39
N GLU A 718 -22.45 -29.45 20.66
CA GLU A 718 -23.44 -29.36 21.74
C GLU A 718 -23.25 -28.06 22.54
N THR A 719 -24.39 -27.37 22.60
CA THR A 719 -24.88 -26.33 23.51
C THR A 719 -24.01 -25.90 24.70
N VAL A 720 -23.84 -24.57 24.75
CA VAL A 720 -23.30 -23.74 25.85
C VAL A 720 -23.87 -24.16 27.21
N GLU A 721 -22.99 -24.63 28.11
CA GLU A 721 -23.26 -24.66 29.54
C GLU A 721 -23.18 -23.25 30.13
N VAL A 722 -24.29 -22.83 30.74
CA VAL A 722 -24.40 -21.60 31.52
C VAL A 722 -23.65 -21.82 32.85
N ILE A 723 -22.49 -21.19 33.00
CA ILE A 723 -21.75 -21.13 34.27
C ILE A 723 -22.45 -20.11 35.18
N ALA A 724 -22.83 -20.53 36.38
CA ALA A 724 -23.41 -19.66 37.41
C ALA A 724 -22.36 -19.18 38.43
N GLU A 725 -22.43 -17.87 38.72
CA GLU A 725 -22.04 -17.18 39.97
C GLU A 725 -20.53 -17.05 40.31
N SER A 726 -19.80 -16.43 39.40
CA SER A 726 -19.27 -15.08 39.66
C SER A 726 -19.89 -14.22 38.56
N ASP A 727 -20.71 -13.20 38.90
CA ASP A 727 -21.61 -12.54 37.93
C ASP A 727 -20.90 -11.96 36.68
N ASP A 728 -19.57 -11.82 36.70
CA ASP A 728 -18.75 -11.48 35.53
C ASP A 728 -17.29 -11.92 35.72
N PRO A 729 -16.85 -13.09 35.19
CA PRO A 729 -15.48 -13.57 35.40
C PRO A 729 -14.45 -12.69 34.66
N MET A 730 -13.16 -12.85 34.99
CA MET A 730 -12.07 -12.24 34.23
C MET A 730 -12.15 -12.66 32.76
N GLY A 731 -11.96 -11.71 31.85
CA GLY A 731 -12.21 -11.90 30.43
C GLY A 731 -10.95 -12.20 29.59
N GLY A 732 -11.18 -12.85 28.46
CA GLY A 732 -10.20 -13.09 27.41
C GLY A 732 -10.85 -13.23 26.03
N TYR A 733 -10.01 -13.34 25.00
CA TYR A 733 -10.43 -13.55 23.61
C TYR A 733 -9.77 -14.80 23.05
N GLN A 734 -10.51 -15.59 22.28
CA GLN A 734 -9.94 -16.51 21.29
C GLN A 734 -10.15 -15.93 19.90
N ILE A 735 -9.06 -15.85 19.13
CA ILE A 735 -9.05 -15.19 17.83
C ILE A 735 -8.47 -16.14 16.80
N GLU A 736 -9.16 -16.27 15.68
CA GLU A 736 -8.70 -16.97 14.50
C GLU A 736 -8.61 -15.97 13.35
N THR A 737 -7.43 -15.86 12.74
CA THR A 737 -7.18 -14.95 11.63
C THR A 737 -6.41 -15.66 10.51
N ASP A 738 -6.61 -15.20 9.27
CA ASP A 738 -5.74 -15.56 8.14
C ASP A 738 -4.41 -14.81 8.29
N TRP A 739 -3.32 -15.42 7.82
CA TRP A 739 -2.00 -14.83 7.90
C TRP A 739 -1.81 -13.61 6.99
N LEU A 740 -2.58 -13.53 5.90
CA LEU A 740 -2.52 -12.39 4.98
C LEU A 740 -3.13 -11.11 5.55
N ASP A 741 -4.01 -11.23 6.56
CA ASP A 741 -4.65 -10.08 7.18
C ASP A 741 -3.81 -9.52 8.35
N HIS A 742 -2.74 -8.81 8.00
CA HIS A 742 -1.86 -8.07 8.91
C HIS A 742 -2.50 -6.77 9.48
N SER A 743 -3.81 -6.61 9.28
CA SER A 743 -4.61 -5.44 9.65
C SER A 743 -5.68 -5.74 10.70
N PHE A 744 -5.65 -6.92 11.33
CA PHE A 744 -6.54 -7.20 12.45
C PHE A 744 -6.03 -6.56 13.76
N PHE A 745 -6.92 -5.85 14.46
CA PHE A 745 -6.68 -5.18 15.74
C PHE A 745 -7.82 -5.44 16.72
N LEU A 746 -7.49 -5.56 18.01
CA LEU A 746 -8.43 -5.30 19.11
C LEU A 746 -8.14 -3.92 19.68
N TRP A 747 -9.12 -3.03 19.58
CA TRP A 747 -8.95 -1.64 19.98
C TRP A 747 -9.70 -1.30 21.24
N ASN A 748 -8.98 -0.91 22.29
CA ASN A 748 -9.56 -0.26 23.46
C ASN A 748 -10.11 1.15 23.16
N GLN A 749 -11.43 1.31 23.24
CA GLN A 749 -12.14 2.59 23.11
C GLN A 749 -11.86 3.56 24.26
N ILE A 750 -11.34 3.09 25.40
CA ILE A 750 -10.96 3.92 26.55
C ILE A 750 -9.49 4.30 26.43
N ARG A 751 -9.21 5.61 26.52
CA ARG A 751 -7.85 6.14 26.62
C ARG A 751 -7.60 6.53 28.06
N TYR A 752 -6.60 5.93 28.67
CA TYR A 752 -6.28 6.14 30.07
C TYR A 752 -5.27 7.28 30.21
N PRO A 753 -5.49 8.24 31.12
CA PRO A 753 -4.53 9.30 31.39
C PRO A 753 -3.15 8.75 31.78
N LEU A 754 -2.08 9.35 31.25
CA LEU A 754 -0.70 8.98 31.60
C LEU A 754 -0.28 9.56 32.96
N PRO A 755 0.70 8.95 33.65
CA PRO A 755 1.41 7.72 33.29
C PRO A 755 0.57 6.45 33.57
N ALA A 756 0.65 5.46 32.67
CA ALA A 756 -0.17 4.25 32.70
C ALA A 756 0.66 2.99 32.39
N ARG A 757 0.26 1.88 32.99
CA ARG A 757 0.74 0.53 32.66
C ARG A 757 -0.35 -0.23 31.91
N TYR A 758 0.03 -0.91 30.83
CA TYR A 758 -0.81 -1.82 30.06
C TYR A 758 -0.16 -3.20 30.04
N GLU A 759 -0.93 -4.26 30.25
CA GLU A 759 -0.45 -5.64 30.24
C GLU A 759 -1.46 -6.59 29.60
N VAL A 760 -0.96 -7.59 28.87
CA VAL A 760 -1.77 -8.66 28.29
C VAL A 760 -0.94 -9.94 28.15
N THR A 761 -1.56 -11.10 28.39
CA THR A 761 -0.98 -12.41 28.12
C THR A 761 -1.55 -12.98 26.83
N VAL A 762 -0.68 -13.53 25.98
CA VAL A 762 -1.02 -14.08 24.67
C VAL A 762 -0.45 -15.50 24.54
N THR A 763 -1.30 -16.45 24.16
CA THR A 763 -0.93 -17.83 23.86
C THR A 763 -1.28 -18.19 22.41
N PHE A 764 -0.39 -18.89 21.73
CA PHE A 764 -0.59 -19.35 20.35
C PHE A 764 -0.98 -20.84 20.29
N MET A 765 -2.09 -21.16 19.62
CA MET A 765 -2.77 -22.45 19.77
C MET A 765 -2.47 -23.51 18.68
N ASP A 766 -2.18 -23.17 17.42
CA ASP A 766 -2.07 -24.17 16.32
C ASP A 766 -0.71 -24.20 15.61
N ALA A 767 -0.01 -25.34 15.57
CA ALA A 767 1.39 -25.42 15.14
C ALA A 767 1.66 -26.32 13.94
N THR A 768 2.14 -25.68 12.86
CA THR A 768 3.08 -26.29 11.90
C THR A 768 4.32 -25.43 11.68
N ARG A 769 4.19 -24.11 11.86
CA ARG A 769 5.26 -23.12 12.08
C ARG A 769 4.66 -21.98 12.89
N SER A 770 5.31 -21.53 13.96
CA SER A 770 4.97 -20.27 14.64
C SER A 770 6.14 -19.94 15.57
N PRO A 771 6.44 -18.67 15.94
CA PRO A 771 5.64 -18.07 17.01
C PRO A 771 5.57 -16.52 16.99
N TYR A 772 4.34 -16.01 16.89
CA TYR A 772 3.85 -14.63 17.11
C TYR A 772 4.05 -13.59 16.01
N GLY A 773 2.90 -13.08 15.59
CA GLY A 773 2.76 -11.68 15.26
C GLY A 773 1.66 -11.10 16.10
N VAL A 774 1.90 -10.86 17.38
CA VAL A 774 0.96 -10.07 18.20
C VAL A 774 1.77 -8.96 18.82
N GLY A 775 1.26 -7.74 18.69
CA GLY A 775 1.83 -6.55 19.29
C GLY A 775 0.85 -5.93 20.26
N LEU A 776 1.30 -5.54 21.44
CA LEU A 776 0.62 -4.55 22.27
C LEU A 776 1.09 -3.18 21.82
N LEU A 777 0.15 -2.30 21.50
CA LEU A 777 0.42 -0.99 20.95
C LEU A 777 -0.14 0.11 21.82
N CYS A 778 0.56 1.22 21.90
CA CYS A 778 0.09 2.43 22.57
C CYS A 778 0.51 3.64 21.74
N GLY A 779 -0.42 4.57 21.50
CA GLY A 779 -0.17 5.78 20.72
C GLY A 779 -1.15 5.95 19.56
N PRO A 780 -1.06 7.07 18.83
CA PRO A 780 -2.00 7.42 17.78
C PRO A 780 -2.03 6.34 16.69
N ASP A 781 -3.23 5.95 16.28
CA ASP A 781 -3.42 5.08 15.13
C ASP A 781 -2.96 5.83 13.86
N GLY A 782 -2.13 5.17 13.04
CA GLY A 782 -1.45 5.82 11.91
C GLY A 782 -2.30 5.98 10.64
N ASN A 783 -3.52 5.42 10.62
CA ASN A 783 -4.38 5.36 9.43
C ASN A 783 -5.79 5.93 9.64
N GLY A 784 -6.17 6.27 10.87
CA GLY A 784 -7.40 6.97 11.21
C GLY A 784 -7.39 8.45 10.90
N GLY A 785 -8.49 8.96 10.36
CA GLY A 785 -8.67 10.38 10.05
C GLY A 785 -8.35 11.31 11.23
N LEU A 786 -8.04 12.56 10.89
CA LEU A 786 -7.71 13.69 11.77
C LEU A 786 -7.10 13.30 13.13
N ARG A 787 -5.78 13.12 13.07
CA ARG A 787 -4.78 13.12 14.15
C ARG A 787 -5.27 13.72 15.48
N ASN A 788 -5.83 12.84 16.31
CA ASN A 788 -5.86 13.03 17.75
C ASN A 788 -4.75 12.16 18.35
N GLU A 789 -4.09 12.62 19.41
CA GLU A 789 -3.11 11.84 20.20
C GLU A 789 -3.79 10.64 20.88
N LEU A 790 -4.13 9.58 20.14
CA LEU A 790 -4.91 8.48 20.70
C LEU A 790 -4.04 7.62 21.63
N ARG A 791 -3.90 7.99 22.90
CA ARG A 791 -3.20 7.21 23.94
C ARG A 791 -4.06 6.07 24.49
N GLY A 792 -4.54 5.20 23.61
CA GLY A 792 -5.23 3.96 23.97
C GLY A 792 -4.35 2.73 23.70
N ALA A 793 -4.52 1.67 24.47
CA ALA A 793 -3.89 0.39 24.17
C ALA A 793 -4.64 -0.31 23.02
N GLN A 794 -3.90 -0.79 22.03
CA GLN A 794 -4.41 -1.63 20.95
C GLN A 794 -3.65 -2.95 20.95
N ILE A 795 -4.26 -4.01 20.42
CA ILE A 795 -3.56 -5.27 20.17
C ILE A 795 -3.62 -5.56 18.69
N ARG A 796 -2.47 -5.65 18.02
CA ARG A 796 -2.36 -5.94 16.59
C ARG A 796 -1.95 -7.38 16.36
N PHE A 797 -2.46 -7.97 15.29
CA PHE A 797 -2.13 -9.32 14.86
C PHE A 797 -1.46 -9.28 13.47
N CYS A 798 -0.19 -9.68 13.38
CA CYS A 798 0.69 -9.64 12.21
C CYS A 798 1.55 -10.91 12.07
N PRO A 799 0.95 -12.08 11.78
CA PRO A 799 1.65 -13.36 11.82
C PRO A 799 2.97 -13.37 11.03
N GLY A 800 3.99 -13.94 11.67
CA GLY A 800 5.33 -14.05 11.13
C GLY A 800 6.31 -13.12 11.84
N ALA A 801 7.26 -13.70 12.59
CA ALA A 801 8.65 -13.28 12.79
C ALA A 801 9.25 -14.07 13.96
N LYS A 802 10.59 -14.16 13.99
CA LYS A 802 11.36 -14.69 15.13
C LYS A 802 11.81 -13.59 16.11
N PHE A 803 11.56 -12.31 15.80
CA PHE A 803 12.19 -11.17 16.48
C PHE A 803 11.18 -10.38 17.32
N LEU A 804 11.65 -9.84 18.45
CA LEU A 804 10.95 -8.74 19.11
C LEU A 804 11.31 -7.44 18.38
N CYS A 805 10.29 -6.65 18.08
CA CYS A 805 10.45 -5.35 17.46
C CYS A 805 9.83 -4.28 18.36
N VAL A 806 10.56 -3.18 18.51
CA VAL A 806 10.00 -1.90 18.92
C VAL A 806 9.89 -1.05 17.66
N ASN A 807 8.68 -0.64 17.33
CA ASN A 807 8.41 0.16 16.15
C ASN A 807 7.76 1.48 16.55
N SER A 808 8.34 2.60 16.13
CA SER A 808 7.77 3.94 16.32
C SER A 808 6.97 4.43 15.11
N VAL A 809 6.96 3.71 13.98
CA VAL A 809 6.21 4.05 12.75
C VAL A 809 5.75 2.79 11.98
N PRO A 810 4.86 1.95 12.52
CA PRO A 810 4.53 0.62 11.98
C PRO A 810 3.80 0.55 10.64
N GLU A 811 3.46 1.68 10.01
CA GLU A 811 2.67 1.69 8.77
C GLU A 811 3.39 2.28 7.55
N LYS A 812 4.46 3.08 7.72
CA LYS A 812 4.94 3.94 6.60
C LYS A 812 6.00 3.36 5.67
N ALA A 813 6.58 2.20 5.94
CA ALA A 813 7.72 1.76 5.13
C ALA A 813 7.74 0.25 4.87
N MET A 814 7.07 -0.16 3.79
CA MET A 814 7.41 -1.42 3.10
C MET A 814 8.83 -1.38 2.47
N SER A 815 9.48 -0.21 2.40
CA SER A 815 10.74 -0.01 1.65
C SER A 815 11.96 0.45 2.46
N SER A 816 11.82 0.95 3.69
CA SER A 816 12.96 1.39 4.52
C SER A 816 12.79 0.96 5.97
N SER A 817 13.41 -0.16 6.30
CA SER A 817 13.42 -0.79 7.61
C SER A 817 14.43 -0.14 8.56
N SER A 818 14.03 0.87 9.33
CA SER A 818 14.77 1.27 10.55
C SER A 818 14.32 0.43 11.75
N TYR A 819 14.38 -0.91 11.63
CA TYR A 819 14.04 -1.80 12.74
C TYR A 819 15.22 -1.92 13.71
N LYS A 820 14.95 -1.86 15.02
CA LYS A 820 15.83 -2.49 16.01
C LYS A 820 15.30 -3.90 16.26
N GLU A 821 15.92 -4.88 15.62
CA GLU A 821 15.61 -6.30 15.81
C GLU A 821 16.31 -6.83 17.06
N TRP A 822 15.55 -7.47 17.95
CA TRP A 822 16.10 -8.18 19.11
C TRP A 822 15.83 -9.67 18.95
N SER A 823 16.91 -10.45 18.82
CA SER A 823 16.84 -11.91 18.80
C SER A 823 16.64 -12.42 20.23
N LEU A 824 15.52 -13.08 20.50
CA LEU A 824 15.36 -13.90 21.70
C LEU A 824 15.79 -15.34 21.37
N SER A 825 16.63 -15.92 22.21
CA SER A 825 17.19 -17.26 22.03
C SER A 825 16.22 -18.41 22.41
N SER A 826 15.02 -18.13 22.92
CA SER A 826 14.05 -19.17 23.30
C SER A 826 13.08 -19.49 22.16
N GLU A 827 13.46 -20.46 21.32
CA GLU A 827 12.72 -20.85 20.11
C GLU A 827 11.34 -21.49 20.40
N ASN A 828 11.02 -21.82 21.66
CA ASN A 828 9.87 -22.70 22.01
C ASN A 828 8.79 -22.09 22.91
N MET A 829 8.81 -20.80 23.25
CA MET A 829 7.74 -20.24 24.09
C MET A 829 6.47 -20.01 23.25
N ARG A 830 5.33 -20.62 23.63
CA ARG A 830 3.97 -20.43 23.05
C ARG A 830 3.07 -19.44 23.78
N THR A 831 3.44 -19.10 25.02
CA THR A 831 2.80 -18.06 25.83
C THR A 831 3.78 -16.91 26.07
N ALA A 832 3.28 -15.69 25.96
CA ALA A 832 4.04 -14.46 26.20
C ALA A 832 3.19 -13.44 26.97
N ARG A 833 3.78 -12.79 27.96
CA ARG A 833 3.23 -11.61 28.63
C ARG A 833 3.88 -10.35 28.08
N LEU A 834 3.06 -9.49 27.48
CA LEU A 834 3.47 -8.21 26.93
C LEU A 834 3.07 -7.12 27.93
N ARG A 835 4.00 -6.25 28.31
CA ARG A 835 3.70 -5.11 29.17
C ARG A 835 4.36 -3.82 28.68
N LEU A 836 3.63 -2.73 28.85
CA LEU A 836 4.03 -1.37 28.53
C LEU A 836 3.81 -0.44 29.71
N ASP A 837 4.88 0.20 30.18
CA ASP A 837 4.80 1.32 31.12
C ASP A 837 5.03 2.62 30.34
N VAL A 838 4.03 3.49 30.27
CA VAL A 838 4.02 4.68 29.40
C VAL A 838 3.88 5.93 30.25
N GLY A 839 4.80 6.87 30.06
CA GLY A 839 4.85 8.18 30.70
C GLY A 839 4.75 9.32 29.69
N GLU A 840 4.76 10.56 30.19
CA GLU A 840 4.78 11.74 29.33
C GLU A 840 6.14 11.92 28.64
N ARG A 841 7.22 11.48 29.29
CA ARG A 841 8.61 11.66 28.83
C ARG A 841 9.19 10.43 28.14
N GLY A 842 8.49 9.31 28.13
CA GLY A 842 9.04 8.06 27.60
C GLY A 842 8.21 6.83 27.92
N TYR A 843 8.72 5.67 27.55
CA TYR A 843 8.11 4.38 27.86
C TYR A 843 9.14 3.27 28.16
N LYS A 844 8.68 2.21 28.83
CA LYS A 844 9.42 0.96 29.07
C LYS A 844 8.60 -0.22 28.58
N ALA A 845 9.28 -1.14 27.89
CA ALA A 845 8.71 -2.30 27.24
C ALA A 845 9.20 -3.60 27.88
N PHE A 846 8.26 -4.46 28.23
CA PHE A 846 8.51 -5.70 28.94
C PHE A 846 8.00 -6.91 28.15
N PHE A 847 8.77 -7.98 28.17
CA PHE A 847 8.41 -9.29 27.63
C PHE A 847 8.69 -10.35 28.70
N ASN A 848 7.65 -11.05 29.16
CA ASN A 848 7.74 -12.00 30.29
C ASN A 848 8.45 -11.37 31.50
N ASP A 849 7.97 -10.19 31.92
CA ASP A 849 8.49 -9.40 33.04
C ASP A 849 9.92 -8.86 32.88
N HIS A 850 10.61 -9.18 31.78
CA HIS A 850 11.93 -8.63 31.47
C HIS A 850 11.81 -7.34 30.67
N CYS A 851 12.33 -6.23 31.20
CA CYS A 851 12.46 -4.98 30.45
C CYS A 851 13.50 -5.20 29.34
N PHE A 852 13.08 -5.16 28.09
CA PHE A 852 13.97 -5.37 26.94
C PHE A 852 14.20 -4.09 26.13
N HIS A 853 13.41 -3.03 26.37
CA HIS A 853 13.60 -1.75 25.73
C HIS A 853 13.04 -0.60 26.57
N GLU A 854 13.72 0.55 26.51
CA GLU A 854 13.31 1.77 27.19
C GLU A 854 13.72 3.00 26.35
N SER A 855 12.91 4.06 26.40
CA SER A 855 13.17 5.30 25.66
C SER A 855 12.70 6.52 26.46
N GLU A 856 13.62 7.47 26.70
CA GLU A 856 13.39 8.79 27.34
C GLU A 856 12.97 9.87 26.34
N SER A 857 12.41 9.49 25.20
CA SER A 857 11.81 10.45 24.29
C SER A 857 10.34 10.58 24.63
N PRO A 858 9.81 11.80 24.88
CA PRO A 858 8.38 11.99 24.98
C PRO A 858 7.72 11.37 23.76
N LEU A 859 6.47 10.93 23.89
CA LEU A 859 5.67 10.41 22.78
C LEU A 859 5.33 11.54 21.77
N ARG A 860 6.33 12.26 21.27
CA ARG A 860 6.29 13.11 20.08
C ARG A 860 6.54 12.26 18.83
N THR A 861 6.07 11.02 18.82
CA THR A 861 6.23 10.12 17.67
C THR A 861 4.99 10.24 16.79
N ASP A 862 5.21 10.44 15.50
CA ASP A 862 4.23 10.32 14.41
C ASP A 862 3.63 8.89 14.29
N GLY A 863 3.61 8.06 15.35
CA GLY A 863 3.16 6.68 15.24
C GLY A 863 3.16 5.88 16.55
N LEU A 864 2.04 5.19 16.75
CA LEU A 864 1.85 3.88 17.36
C LEU A 864 3.15 3.15 17.75
N PHE A 865 3.39 3.03 19.05
CA PHE A 865 4.47 2.21 19.57
C PHE A 865 4.02 0.75 19.64
N GLN A 866 4.75 -0.20 19.06
CA GLN A 866 4.45 -1.63 19.14
C GLN A 866 5.46 -2.39 20.02
N VAL A 867 4.97 -3.20 20.96
CA VAL A 867 5.73 -4.24 21.68
C VAL A 867 5.19 -5.61 21.33
N GLY A 868 6.06 -6.43 20.76
CA GLY A 868 5.75 -7.80 20.43
C GLY A 868 6.59 -8.25 19.25
N ARG A 869 6.13 -9.29 18.56
CA ARG A 869 6.80 -9.79 17.37
C ARG A 869 6.09 -9.27 16.12
N CYS A 870 6.86 -8.87 15.11
CA CYS A 870 6.38 -8.27 13.86
C CYS A 870 7.28 -8.68 12.69
N SER A 871 6.71 -8.92 11.50
CA SER A 871 7.46 -9.11 10.26
C SER A 871 7.18 -8.00 9.26
N SER A 872 8.25 -7.54 8.61
CA SER A 872 8.20 -6.72 7.40
C SER A 872 8.19 -7.54 6.10
N ARG A 873 8.34 -8.87 6.20
CA ARG A 873 8.42 -9.80 5.08
C ARG A 873 7.12 -10.59 4.96
N VAL A 874 6.35 -10.29 3.91
CA VAL A 874 5.08 -10.94 3.52
C VAL A 874 5.29 -12.35 2.93
N TYR A 875 6.54 -12.80 2.77
CA TYR A 875 6.84 -13.95 1.92
C TYR A 875 6.79 -15.29 2.65
N THR A 876 6.07 -16.26 2.05
CA THR A 876 6.25 -17.73 2.08
C THR A 876 5.27 -18.64 2.84
N LEU A 877 4.13 -18.18 3.34
CA LEU A 877 3.07 -19.10 3.81
C LEU A 877 2.03 -19.39 2.71
N PRO A 878 1.49 -20.61 2.61
CA PRO A 878 0.36 -20.89 1.72
C PRO A 878 -0.88 -20.08 2.13
N THR A 879 -1.57 -19.46 1.16
CA THR A 879 -2.88 -18.83 1.35
C THR A 879 -3.85 -19.77 2.08
N GLY A 880 -4.63 -19.26 3.04
CA GLY A 880 -5.66 -20.03 3.74
C GLY A 880 -5.21 -20.78 4.99
N GLN A 881 -3.95 -20.66 5.42
CA GLN A 881 -3.51 -21.17 6.72
C GLN A 881 -3.99 -20.24 7.84
N LYS A 882 -4.87 -20.76 8.71
CA LYS A 882 -5.43 -20.05 9.85
C LYS A 882 -4.49 -20.09 11.05
N SER A 883 -4.46 -19.00 11.82
CA SER A 883 -3.72 -18.87 13.08
C SER A 883 -4.68 -18.62 14.23
N VAL A 884 -4.55 -19.38 15.32
CA VAL A 884 -5.41 -19.25 16.52
C VAL A 884 -4.62 -18.71 17.71
N PHE A 885 -5.15 -17.69 18.38
CA PHE A 885 -4.57 -17.03 19.54
C PHE A 885 -5.57 -17.00 20.70
N ASN A 886 -5.09 -17.22 21.92
CA ASN A 886 -5.80 -16.91 23.16
C ASN A 886 -5.17 -15.66 23.80
N LEU A 887 -5.98 -14.69 24.20
CA LEU A 887 -5.54 -13.48 24.91
C LEU A 887 -6.30 -13.37 26.22
N TYR A 888 -5.61 -13.11 27.31
CA TYR A 888 -6.20 -13.06 28.64
C TYR A 888 -5.30 -12.25 29.59
N ASP A 889 -5.75 -12.07 30.82
CA ASP A 889 -5.08 -11.22 31.82
C ASP A 889 -4.83 -9.80 31.29
N PHE A 890 -5.87 -9.19 30.71
CA PHE A 890 -5.84 -7.79 30.32
C PHE A 890 -5.81 -6.92 31.58
N GLU A 891 -4.79 -6.07 31.69
CA GLU A 891 -4.65 -5.18 32.84
C GLU A 891 -4.29 -3.76 32.42
N VAL A 892 -4.84 -2.79 33.15
CA VAL A 892 -4.44 -1.39 33.08
C VAL A 892 -4.34 -0.80 34.47
N GLN A 893 -3.29 0.00 34.71
CA GLN A 893 -3.04 0.58 36.03
C GLN A 893 -2.44 1.99 35.90
N LYS A 894 -2.93 2.93 36.71
CA LYS A 894 -2.32 4.25 36.82
C LYS A 894 -0.98 4.15 37.54
N LEU A 895 0.08 4.63 36.92
CA LEU A 895 1.40 4.67 37.55
C LEU A 895 1.46 5.87 38.52
N GLN A 896 2.04 5.65 39.71
CA GLN A 896 2.22 6.71 40.70
C GLN A 896 3.38 7.64 40.36
N GLN A 897 4.32 7.17 39.55
CA GLN A 897 5.48 7.91 39.07
C GLN A 897 5.63 7.66 37.57
N ASP A 898 6.10 8.68 36.84
CA ASP A 898 6.48 8.51 35.44
C ASP A 898 7.60 7.46 35.32
N PRO A 899 7.59 6.55 34.32
CA PRO A 899 8.67 5.59 34.09
C PRO A 899 10.07 6.23 33.98
N PHE A 900 10.12 7.53 33.63
CA PHE A 900 11.31 8.38 33.65
C PHE A 900 11.07 9.65 34.45
N ALA A 901 10.63 9.50 35.72
CA ALA A 901 10.62 10.59 36.68
C ALA A 901 12.00 11.28 36.69
N GLU A 902 12.01 12.61 36.84
CA GLU A 902 13.25 13.39 36.95
C GLU A 902 14.21 12.68 37.91
N SER A 903 15.30 12.13 37.37
CA SER A 903 16.51 12.13 38.17
C SER A 903 16.66 13.60 38.57
N GLN A 904 16.83 13.88 39.86
CA GLN A 904 17.27 15.20 40.28
C GLN A 904 18.55 15.46 39.49
N VAL A 905 18.41 16.11 38.34
CA VAL A 905 19.50 16.77 37.67
C VAL A 905 19.81 17.86 38.66
N ASP A 906 20.83 17.61 39.49
CA ASP A 906 21.52 18.66 40.21
C ASP A 906 21.63 19.83 39.22
N ASP A 907 21.13 21.00 39.62
CA ASP A 907 21.16 22.29 38.93
C ASP A 907 22.61 22.79 38.71
N GLY A 908 23.50 21.90 38.26
CA GLY A 908 24.81 22.19 37.72
C GLY A 908 24.63 22.70 36.31
N GLY A 909 24.38 24.00 36.21
CA GLY A 909 24.01 24.73 35.00
C GLY A 909 24.66 24.24 33.71
N SER A 910 23.81 24.03 32.70
CA SER A 910 24.21 24.16 31.32
C SER A 910 23.22 25.07 30.61
N ASP A 911 23.67 26.32 30.41
CA ASP A 911 23.14 27.28 29.45
C ASP A 911 23.28 26.69 28.03
N PHE A 912 22.47 25.69 27.69
CA PHE A 912 22.40 25.08 26.36
C PHE A 912 20.94 24.88 25.91
N PHE A 913 20.13 25.90 26.12
CA PHE A 913 18.94 26.14 25.30
C PHE A 913 19.05 27.55 24.74
N GLU A 914 19.83 27.69 23.65
CA GLU A 914 19.59 28.80 22.72
C GLU A 914 18.20 28.58 22.13
N SER A 915 17.26 29.45 22.50
CA SER A 915 15.95 29.56 21.87
C SER A 915 16.11 29.74 20.36
N GLU A 916 15.34 28.98 19.56
CA GLU A 916 15.25 29.15 18.10
C GLU A 916 14.85 30.57 17.66
N GLU A 917 14.36 31.41 18.56
CA GLU A 917 14.12 32.85 18.32
C GLU A 917 15.41 33.69 18.18
N GLY A 918 16.59 33.15 18.52
CA GLY A 918 17.88 33.84 18.39
C GLY A 918 18.53 33.77 17.00
N ARG A 919 17.98 33.01 16.04
CA ARG A 919 18.56 32.80 14.70
C ARG A 919 18.00 33.72 13.61
N LEU A 920 17.20 34.72 13.95
CA LEU A 920 16.53 35.59 12.98
C LEU A 920 17.15 36.99 12.78
N ASN A 921 18.33 37.29 13.35
CA ASN A 921 18.90 38.65 13.28
C ASN A 921 20.24 38.80 12.53
N ASP A 922 20.75 37.78 11.84
CA ASP A 922 22.03 37.88 11.08
C ASP A 922 21.87 37.61 9.57
N ALA A 923 20.78 38.09 8.95
CA ALA A 923 20.54 37.98 7.50
C ALA A 923 20.07 39.30 6.85
N GLU A 924 20.56 40.45 7.31
CA GLU A 924 20.23 41.78 6.75
C GLU A 924 21.31 42.41 5.86
N ASP A 925 22.32 41.67 5.39
CA ASP A 925 23.43 42.25 4.59
C ASP A 925 23.63 41.62 3.19
N PHE A 926 22.57 41.10 2.55
CA PHE A 926 22.62 40.75 1.11
C PHE A 926 21.25 40.87 0.41
N LEU A 927 20.77 42.10 0.27
CA LEU A 927 19.90 42.61 -0.80
C LEU A 927 20.36 44.03 -1.13
#